data_AF-A0A8A3P3M9-F1
#
_entry.id   AF-A0A8A3P3M9-F1
#
_cell.length_a   1.000
_cell.length_b   1.000
_cell.length_c   1.000
_cell.angle_alpha   90.00
_cell.angle_beta   90.00
_cell.angle_gamma   90.00
#
_symmetry.space_group_name_H-M   'P 1'
#
loop_
_entity.id
_entity.type
_entity.pdbx_description
1 polymer ?
#
loop_
_entity_poly.entity_id
_entity_poly.type
_entity_poly.pdbx_seq_one_letter_code
_entity_poly.pdbx_strand_id
1 'polypeptide(L)'
;MGVLSYFKISKPEKSESSKEKGPADPNSVVDNDPPRHGYSPTASSRQSLYSNNRLDDIRHQVILNYLWQKQRGLMWIVDNSSQHEGVMVRKDRTEYLCRPPALASSTFGRAMKIMNVSAAMTINSSVVQPFLTRSPDALDVPLTNGLRIQILPTLEDLPRARRAHYAAFIAREALLVVWEDDPTLLFDRAKAIEEGLLQTIWSATENEKSESPPRPQLREVDEESGQAVGERPVMYLNTFIVSCSICLLICIMALGYSQIALEGVVLNHWISLCYLVMTPIYCFFTLFFTNVVIGVLMQLFGPIQQLSKNSKYFSAKAPPRLLTATLPHVTIQCPVYKEGLSAVIAPTISSIKKAISTYELQGGSANIFINDDGLQLLDEAARQQRIDFYADHGIGWTARPPHGQNGYMRKGKFKKASNMNYGLALSNAIEEKLQDIERPATWTQVDEVAAFESCLSDVLDENPEAWAEGNIRIGDYILIIDSDTQVPEDCLLDAASEMEQSPDVGIIQFSSAVMQVSHNFFENGITFFTNLIYSAIRYGVANGGVAAFVGHNAILRWSALQEIAFEDEEGHERFWSESCVSEDFDMALRLQLKHYTIRMAAWAGDGFKEGVSLTVYDELTRWQKYGKYKKHALRLWLLLTITNSLRMQRTHVQPHQNLAVEVSIHASLPQIHLLRDRFRFEGADRRVHWHLLCIGQRVADLRCKLRIRGPLERIPRPRICRFLAKLARDYRRVYWSRQPRSRRATSSFWRKVFSSCDHRKHQMGPDVHDILRRRLPPHVASNPLPHVRNQHVVGRHVQGSGIL
;
A
#
# COMPACT_ATOMS: atom_id res chain seq x y z
N MET A 1 25.79 -26.50 5.31
CA MET A 1 26.74 -25.38 5.45
C MET A 1 26.11 -24.32 6.35
N GLY A 2 26.82 -23.87 7.40
CA GLY A 2 26.22 -23.39 8.65
C GLY A 2 25.74 -21.93 8.69
N VAL A 3 24.72 -21.71 9.52
CA VAL A 3 23.96 -20.48 9.87
C VAL A 3 24.83 -19.30 10.41
N LEU A 4 26.15 -19.46 10.48
CA LEU A 4 27.09 -18.45 11.01
C LEU A 4 27.59 -17.45 9.97
N SER A 5 27.31 -17.63 8.67
CA SER A 5 27.71 -16.68 7.62
C SER A 5 26.82 -15.43 7.54
N TYR A 6 25.65 -15.41 8.20
CA TYR A 6 24.69 -14.31 8.14
C TYR A 6 24.99 -13.12 9.09
N PHE A 7 26.03 -13.20 9.93
CA PHE A 7 26.34 -12.17 10.94
C PHE A 7 27.63 -11.37 10.67
N LYS A 8 28.22 -11.43 9.48
CA LYS A 8 29.34 -10.56 9.11
C LYS A 8 28.84 -9.23 8.54
N ILE A 9 28.67 -8.25 9.42
CA ILE A 9 28.49 -6.84 9.04
C ILE A 9 29.83 -6.33 8.49
N SER A 10 29.83 -5.86 7.25
CA SER A 10 30.93 -5.12 6.63
C SER A 10 31.10 -3.77 7.34
N LYS A 11 32.35 -3.46 7.73
CA LYS A 11 32.72 -2.12 8.21
C LYS A 11 32.70 -1.15 7.03
N PRO A 12 32.13 0.06 7.17
CA PRO A 12 32.34 1.12 6.18
C PRO A 12 33.75 1.70 6.32
N GLU A 13 34.45 1.82 5.20
CA GLU A 13 35.71 2.56 5.08
C GLU A 13 35.45 4.06 5.33
N LYS A 14 36.31 4.66 6.15
CA LYS A 14 36.43 6.11 6.30
C LYS A 14 37.43 6.61 5.25
N SER A 15 37.02 7.56 4.41
CA SER A 15 37.94 8.50 3.76
C SER A 15 37.83 9.87 4.44
N GLU A 16 38.98 10.46 4.71
CA GLU A 16 39.17 11.67 5.50
C GLU A 16 39.22 12.95 4.67
N SER A 17 38.99 14.05 5.40
CA SER A 17 39.46 15.44 5.19
C SER A 17 38.55 16.37 4.37
N SER A 18 38.41 17.67 4.66
CA SER A 18 38.65 18.51 5.84
C SER A 18 38.25 19.95 5.42
N LYS A 19 37.59 20.73 6.29
CA LYS A 19 38.07 22.06 6.73
C LYS A 19 37.05 22.77 7.64
N GLU A 20 37.65 23.40 8.64
CA GLU A 20 37.09 24.01 9.84
C GLU A 20 36.26 25.28 9.61
N LYS A 21 35.35 25.56 10.55
CA LYS A 21 35.14 26.91 11.09
C LYS A 21 35.01 26.81 12.62
N GLY A 22 35.79 27.65 13.31
CA GLY A 22 35.99 27.68 14.76
C GLY A 22 34.83 28.28 15.58
N PRO A 23 35.00 28.37 16.91
CA PRO A 23 33.92 28.57 17.87
C PRO A 23 33.61 30.06 18.12
N ALA A 24 32.36 30.37 18.44
CA ALA A 24 31.97 31.67 18.98
C ALA A 24 31.56 31.52 20.45
N ASP A 25 32.13 32.39 21.28
CA ASP A 25 32.02 32.46 22.73
C ASP A 25 30.60 32.71 23.25
N PRO A 26 30.29 32.26 24.50
CA PRO A 26 29.05 32.55 25.18
C PRO A 26 29.22 33.77 26.09
N ASN A 27 28.56 34.90 25.77
CA ASN A 27 28.04 35.89 26.75
C ASN A 27 27.54 37.16 26.04
N SER A 28 26.22 37.30 25.91
CA SER A 28 25.56 38.58 26.14
C SER A 28 24.11 38.35 26.57
N VAL A 29 23.87 38.70 27.83
CA VAL A 29 22.57 38.78 28.49
C VAL A 29 21.91 40.09 28.06
N VAL A 30 20.66 40.07 27.59
CA VAL A 30 19.73 41.22 27.66
C VAL A 30 18.29 40.71 27.83
N ASP A 31 17.55 41.48 28.64
CA ASP A 31 16.33 41.23 29.39
C ASP A 31 15.05 40.82 28.64
N ASN A 32 14.17 40.18 29.42
CA ASN A 32 12.75 39.97 29.13
C ASN A 32 11.95 41.26 29.39
N ASP A 33 11.15 41.68 28.41
CA ASP A 33 9.95 42.50 28.64
C ASP A 33 8.82 42.13 27.65
N PRO A 34 7.53 42.30 28.01
CA PRO A 34 6.37 41.69 27.34
C PRO A 34 5.87 42.48 26.11
N PRO A 35 5.04 41.86 25.23
CA PRO A 35 4.76 42.43 23.90
C PRO A 35 3.66 43.48 23.94
N ARG A 36 3.87 44.60 23.23
CA ARG A 36 2.82 45.55 22.84
C ARG A 36 2.73 45.65 21.31
N HIS A 37 1.53 45.31 20.82
CA HIS A 37 0.86 45.63 19.55
C HIS A 37 1.66 46.11 18.32
N GLY A 38 1.46 45.35 17.22
CA GLY A 38 0.88 45.91 16.00
C GLY A 38 1.83 46.20 14.83
N TYR A 39 2.21 45.16 14.07
CA TYR A 39 2.63 45.32 12.67
C TYR A 39 2.15 44.15 11.80
N SER A 40 1.53 44.50 10.69
CA SER A 40 0.94 43.62 9.68
C SER A 40 1.98 42.74 8.96
N PRO A 41 1.72 41.43 8.73
CA PRO A 41 2.61 40.57 7.97
C PRO A 41 2.13 40.48 6.51
N THR A 42 2.46 41.45 5.66
CA THR A 42 2.16 41.38 4.22
C THR A 42 3.39 41.52 3.31
N ALA A 43 4.58 41.75 3.86
CA ALA A 43 5.81 41.90 3.07
C ALA A 43 6.67 40.62 2.98
N SER A 44 6.61 39.72 3.97
CA SER A 44 7.49 38.54 4.04
C SER A 44 7.14 37.42 3.04
N SER A 45 5.87 37.29 2.63
CA SER A 45 5.44 36.23 1.71
C SER A 45 5.75 36.55 0.24
N ARG A 46 5.84 37.84 -0.12
CA ARG A 46 6.18 38.27 -1.49
C ARG A 46 7.67 38.13 -1.78
N GLN A 47 8.54 38.31 -0.78
CA GLN A 47 9.99 38.14 -0.95
C GLN A 47 10.40 36.66 -1.09
N SER A 48 9.72 35.73 -0.42
CA SER A 48 9.99 34.29 -0.57
C SER A 48 9.56 33.73 -1.93
N LEU A 49 8.48 34.24 -2.51
CA LEU A 49 8.02 33.87 -3.87
C LEU A 49 9.00 34.37 -4.94
N TYR A 50 9.48 35.62 -4.84
CA TYR A 50 10.47 36.16 -5.77
C TYR A 50 11.85 35.48 -5.67
N SER A 51 12.28 35.06 -4.47
CA SER A 51 13.57 34.39 -4.29
C SER A 51 13.56 32.95 -4.83
N ASN A 52 12.43 32.24 -4.73
CA ASN A 52 12.30 30.87 -5.25
C ASN A 52 12.34 30.85 -6.78
N ASN A 53 11.62 31.78 -7.45
CA ASN A 53 11.63 31.87 -8.92
C ASN A 53 13.05 32.10 -9.48
N ARG A 54 13.88 32.90 -8.80
CA ARG A 54 15.25 33.17 -9.27
C ARG A 54 16.17 31.94 -9.13
N LEU A 55 15.98 31.13 -8.08
CA LEU A 55 16.75 29.89 -7.91
C LEU A 55 16.32 28.83 -8.90
N ASP A 56 15.03 28.72 -9.19
CA ASP A 56 14.50 27.81 -10.21
C ASP A 56 14.96 28.22 -11.61
N ASP A 57 14.97 29.51 -11.94
CA ASP A 57 15.53 30.01 -13.22
C ASP A 57 16.99 29.61 -13.41
N ILE A 58 17.81 29.77 -12.36
CA ILE A 58 19.21 29.34 -12.37
C ILE A 58 19.30 27.82 -12.55
N ARG A 59 18.45 27.05 -11.86
CA ARG A 59 18.42 25.59 -11.97
C ARG A 59 18.15 25.15 -13.41
N HIS A 60 17.09 25.66 -14.05
CA HIS A 60 16.75 25.30 -15.43
C HIS A 60 17.86 25.67 -16.41
N GLN A 61 18.50 26.83 -16.24
CA GLN A 61 19.65 27.24 -17.08
C GLN A 61 20.87 26.32 -16.90
N VAL A 62 21.19 25.93 -15.65
CA VAL A 62 22.30 25.02 -15.36
C VAL A 62 22.05 23.65 -15.99
N ILE A 63 20.83 23.11 -15.84
CA ILE A 63 20.45 21.83 -16.43
C ILE A 63 20.54 21.88 -17.96
N LEU A 64 19.99 22.92 -18.59
CA LEU A 64 20.05 23.08 -20.03
C LEU A 64 21.50 23.13 -20.55
N ASN A 65 22.37 23.89 -19.89
CA ASN A 65 23.78 23.98 -20.27
C ASN A 65 24.50 22.64 -20.08
N TYR A 66 24.18 21.91 -19.00
CA TYR A 66 24.72 20.57 -18.75
C TYR A 66 24.30 19.57 -19.84
N LEU A 67 23.01 19.49 -20.15
CA LEU A 67 22.49 18.60 -21.20
C LEU A 67 23.07 18.93 -22.57
N TRP A 68 23.18 20.22 -22.92
CA TRP A 68 23.80 20.68 -24.15
C TRP A 68 25.30 20.30 -24.24
N GLN A 69 26.05 20.45 -23.14
CA GLN A 69 27.45 20.01 -23.09
C GLN A 69 27.58 18.50 -23.30
N LYS A 70 26.69 17.71 -22.69
CA LYS A 70 26.66 16.26 -22.85
C LYS A 70 26.32 15.82 -24.28
N GLN A 71 25.28 16.42 -24.87
CA GLN A 71 24.87 16.17 -26.25
C GLN A 71 26.02 16.43 -27.24
N ARG A 72 26.75 17.55 -27.04
CA ARG A 72 27.95 17.87 -27.84
C ARG A 72 29.12 16.92 -27.57
N GLY A 73 29.34 16.54 -26.32
CA GLY A 73 30.41 15.63 -25.93
C GLY A 73 30.31 14.25 -26.55
N LEU A 74 29.08 13.78 -26.83
CA LEU A 74 28.80 12.52 -27.52
C LEU A 74 28.64 12.66 -29.04
N MET A 75 28.84 13.86 -29.60
CA MET A 75 28.70 14.14 -31.02
C MET A 75 27.29 13.80 -31.56
N TRP A 76 26.25 13.96 -30.74
CA TRP A 76 24.84 13.76 -31.13
C TRP A 76 24.25 14.93 -31.96
N ILE A 77 25.11 15.86 -32.38
CA ILE A 77 24.78 17.03 -33.19
C ILE A 77 25.72 16.99 -34.39
N VAL A 78 25.15 17.01 -35.58
CA VAL A 78 25.89 16.99 -36.85
C VAL A 78 25.72 18.31 -37.57
N ASP A 79 24.51 18.88 -37.54
CA ASP A 79 24.20 20.14 -38.23
C ASP A 79 24.16 21.33 -37.26
N ASN A 80 25.11 22.25 -37.44
CA ASN A 80 25.14 23.52 -36.68
C ASN A 80 24.13 24.56 -37.21
N SER A 81 23.32 24.24 -38.24
CA SER A 81 22.27 25.11 -38.79
C SER A 81 21.22 25.54 -37.75
N SER A 82 21.18 24.88 -36.58
CA SER A 82 20.42 25.28 -35.39
C SER A 82 18.89 25.22 -35.54
N GLN A 83 18.37 24.57 -36.59
CA GLN A 83 16.92 24.54 -36.85
C GLN A 83 16.21 23.32 -36.23
N HIS A 84 16.84 22.15 -36.24
CA HIS A 84 16.19 20.91 -35.78
C HIS A 84 16.92 20.24 -34.61
N GLU A 85 18.22 20.51 -34.44
CA GLU A 85 19.04 19.83 -33.45
C GLU A 85 19.26 20.68 -32.18
N GLY A 86 18.91 20.14 -31.02
CA GLY A 86 19.26 20.74 -29.74
C GLY A 86 18.60 20.13 -28.51
N VAL A 87 18.65 20.89 -27.41
CA VAL A 87 17.99 20.59 -26.14
C VAL A 87 17.03 21.71 -25.78
N MET A 88 15.87 21.33 -25.24
CA MET A 88 14.89 22.23 -24.64
C MET A 88 14.59 21.80 -23.22
N VAL A 89 14.48 22.79 -22.33
CA VAL A 89 14.03 22.60 -20.95
C VAL A 89 12.93 23.63 -20.69
N ARG A 90 11.77 23.15 -20.26
CA ARG A 90 10.64 23.99 -19.88
C ARG A 90 10.99 24.75 -18.60
N LYS A 91 10.74 26.05 -18.61
CA LYS A 91 10.87 26.92 -17.43
C LYS A 91 9.50 27.12 -16.80
N ASP A 92 8.51 27.44 -17.63
CA ASP A 92 7.10 27.58 -17.29
C ASP A 92 6.24 26.97 -18.43
N ARG A 93 4.93 26.80 -18.22
CA ARG A 93 4.02 26.24 -19.25
C ARG A 93 4.06 27.00 -20.58
N THR A 94 4.44 28.28 -20.55
CA THR A 94 4.51 29.16 -21.73
C THR A 94 5.94 29.42 -22.20
N GLU A 95 6.96 29.13 -21.39
CA GLU A 95 8.37 29.51 -21.63
C GLU A 95 9.29 28.29 -21.62
N TYR A 96 10.06 28.12 -22.69
CA TYR A 96 11.09 27.09 -22.83
C TYR A 96 12.46 27.72 -23.04
N LEU A 97 13.44 27.22 -22.30
CA LEU A 97 14.84 27.53 -22.51
C LEU A 97 15.42 26.54 -23.53
N CYS A 98 16.13 27.04 -24.54
CA CYS A 98 16.59 26.24 -25.67
C CYS A 98 18.08 26.45 -25.94
N ARG A 99 18.78 25.39 -26.33
CA ARG A 99 20.13 25.43 -26.89
C ARG A 99 20.16 24.55 -28.15
N PRO A 100 20.45 25.12 -29.34
CA PRO A 100 20.72 26.54 -29.63
C PRO A 100 19.45 27.43 -29.51
N PRO A 101 19.58 28.76 -29.31
CA PRO A 101 18.41 29.64 -29.11
C PRO A 101 17.43 29.67 -30.29
N ALA A 102 17.90 29.45 -31.52
CA ALA A 102 17.08 29.43 -32.74
C ALA A 102 16.02 28.29 -32.73
N LEU A 103 16.23 27.27 -31.90
CA LEU A 103 15.32 26.13 -31.74
C LEU A 103 13.96 26.54 -31.15
N ALA A 104 13.89 27.66 -30.41
CA ALA A 104 12.63 28.11 -29.80
C ALA A 104 11.53 28.45 -30.83
N SER A 105 11.93 28.86 -32.04
CA SER A 105 11.03 29.19 -33.17
C SER A 105 10.88 28.07 -34.19
N SER A 106 11.59 26.95 -34.04
CA SER A 106 11.55 25.85 -35.01
C SER A 106 10.30 24.98 -34.88
N THR A 107 10.11 24.07 -35.84
CA THR A 107 9.05 23.05 -35.79
C THR A 107 9.15 22.20 -34.54
N PHE A 108 10.37 21.79 -34.17
CA PHE A 108 10.65 21.08 -32.92
C PHE A 108 10.25 21.91 -31.70
N GLY A 109 10.63 23.20 -31.65
CA GLY A 109 10.26 24.08 -30.54
C GLY A 109 8.76 24.28 -30.38
N ARG A 110 8.01 24.31 -31.49
CA ARG A 110 6.54 24.36 -31.47
C ARG A 110 5.94 23.04 -31.00
N ALA A 111 6.46 21.90 -31.48
CA ALA A 111 5.99 20.59 -31.07
C ALA A 111 6.16 20.36 -29.57
N MET A 112 7.32 20.71 -28.99
CA MET A 112 7.58 20.57 -27.56
C MET A 112 6.63 21.41 -26.70
N LYS A 113 6.28 22.62 -27.16
CA LYS A 113 5.28 23.47 -26.49
C LYS A 113 3.89 22.84 -26.48
N ILE A 114 3.47 22.25 -27.61
CA ILE A 114 2.16 21.58 -27.72
C ILE A 114 2.13 20.33 -26.85
N MET A 115 3.19 19.52 -26.86
CA MET A 115 3.29 18.31 -26.04
C MET A 115 3.42 18.61 -24.53
N ASN A 116 3.80 19.84 -24.18
CA ASN A 116 4.04 20.32 -22.81
C ASN A 116 4.98 19.39 -22.00
N VAL A 117 6.12 19.04 -22.59
CA VAL A 117 7.14 18.18 -21.96
C VAL A 117 8.13 19.00 -21.13
N SER A 118 8.64 18.43 -20.04
CA SER A 118 9.55 19.14 -19.13
C SER A 118 10.94 19.36 -19.73
N ALA A 119 11.50 18.33 -20.38
CA ALA A 119 12.73 18.47 -21.14
C ALA A 119 12.73 17.53 -22.35
N ALA A 120 13.41 17.96 -23.43
CA ALA A 120 13.57 17.16 -24.62
C ALA A 120 14.91 17.43 -25.31
N MET A 121 15.44 16.42 -25.98
CA MET A 121 16.65 16.53 -26.80
C MET A 121 16.52 15.73 -28.09
N THR A 122 17.17 16.22 -29.13
CA THR A 122 17.31 15.51 -30.41
C THR A 122 18.66 14.80 -30.47
N ILE A 123 18.72 13.65 -31.10
CA ILE A 123 19.91 12.83 -31.19
C ILE A 123 20.13 12.48 -32.65
N ASN A 124 21.17 13.06 -33.24
CA ASN A 124 21.70 12.67 -34.54
C ASN A 124 22.95 11.83 -34.31
N SER A 125 22.81 10.51 -34.35
CA SER A 125 23.91 9.57 -34.14
C SER A 125 24.06 8.66 -35.36
N SER A 126 25.29 8.25 -35.63
CA SER A 126 25.62 7.25 -36.67
C SER A 126 24.92 5.90 -36.46
N VAL A 127 24.41 5.65 -35.25
CA VAL A 127 23.61 4.46 -34.91
C VAL A 127 22.16 4.61 -35.37
N VAL A 128 21.59 5.82 -35.37
CA VAL A 128 20.17 6.09 -35.63
C VAL A 128 19.87 6.07 -37.14
N GLN A 129 20.71 6.69 -37.96
CA GLN A 129 20.49 6.83 -39.40
C GLN A 129 20.30 5.48 -40.14
N PRO A 130 21.09 4.42 -39.85
CA PRO A 130 20.93 3.12 -40.52
C PRO A 130 19.57 2.45 -40.26
N PHE A 131 18.95 2.66 -39.09
CA PHE A 131 17.64 2.06 -38.78
C PHE A 131 16.53 2.64 -39.65
N LEU A 132 16.55 3.95 -39.86
CA LEU A 132 15.54 4.63 -40.67
C LEU A 132 15.73 4.38 -42.17
N THR A 133 16.98 4.14 -42.59
CA THR A 133 17.28 3.83 -44.00
C THR A 133 16.91 2.38 -44.37
N ARG A 134 16.98 1.44 -43.42
CA ARG A 134 16.77 0.00 -43.67
C ARG A 134 15.31 -0.37 -43.92
N SER A 135 14.35 0.38 -43.36
CA SER A 135 12.92 0.08 -43.48
C SER A 135 12.10 1.37 -43.53
N PRO A 136 11.98 2.01 -44.72
CA PRO A 136 11.28 3.29 -44.87
C PRO A 136 9.77 3.21 -44.55
N ASP A 137 9.18 2.01 -44.67
CA ASP A 137 7.76 1.77 -44.36
C ASP A 137 7.52 1.27 -42.92
N ALA A 138 8.56 1.17 -42.08
CA ALA A 138 8.39 0.74 -40.69
C ALA A 138 7.68 1.80 -39.86
N LEU A 139 6.72 1.37 -39.04
CA LEU A 139 5.99 2.23 -38.10
C LEU A 139 6.68 2.34 -36.73
N ASP A 140 7.58 1.41 -36.43
CA ASP A 140 8.29 1.31 -35.17
C ASP A 140 9.71 0.74 -35.35
N VAL A 141 10.61 1.06 -34.40
CA VAL A 141 11.96 0.50 -34.29
C VAL A 141 12.00 -0.48 -33.11
N PRO A 142 12.32 -1.76 -33.33
CA PRO A 142 12.46 -2.72 -32.24
C PRO A 142 13.76 -2.46 -31.44
N LEU A 143 13.59 -2.41 -30.12
CA LEU A 143 14.67 -2.43 -29.14
C LEU A 143 14.85 -3.85 -28.57
N THR A 144 15.84 -4.00 -27.70
CA THR A 144 16.06 -5.23 -26.94
C THR A 144 14.82 -5.58 -26.08
N ASN A 145 14.56 -6.86 -25.84
CA ASN A 145 13.46 -7.39 -25.01
C ASN A 145 12.03 -7.17 -25.56
N GLY A 146 11.88 -6.93 -26.86
CA GLY A 146 10.57 -6.83 -27.52
C GLY A 146 9.88 -5.46 -27.37
N LEU A 147 10.58 -4.47 -26.79
CA LEU A 147 10.14 -3.08 -26.75
C LEU A 147 10.24 -2.45 -28.14
N ARG A 148 9.36 -1.51 -28.47
CA ARG A 148 9.31 -0.84 -29.77
C ARG A 148 9.07 0.65 -29.61
N ILE A 149 9.88 1.47 -30.26
CA ILE A 149 9.73 2.93 -30.28
C ILE A 149 9.06 3.34 -31.59
N GLN A 150 8.07 4.22 -31.52
CA GLN A 150 7.38 4.76 -32.69
C GLN A 150 8.30 5.50 -33.69
N ILE A 151 7.97 5.39 -34.98
CA ILE A 151 8.51 6.21 -36.07
C ILE A 151 7.44 7.18 -36.54
N LEU A 152 7.79 8.46 -36.63
CA LEU A 152 6.94 9.54 -37.14
C LEU A 152 7.49 10.02 -38.49
N PRO A 153 6.63 10.36 -39.46
CA PRO A 153 7.09 10.84 -40.76
C PRO A 153 7.90 12.13 -40.68
N THR A 154 7.41 13.11 -39.90
CA THR A 154 8.01 14.44 -39.80
C THR A 154 7.98 15.00 -38.37
N LEU A 155 8.78 16.04 -38.11
CA LEU A 155 8.73 16.78 -36.85
C LEU A 155 7.37 17.44 -36.56
N GLU A 156 6.51 17.64 -37.57
CA GLU A 156 5.17 18.20 -37.38
C GLU A 156 4.20 17.20 -36.76
N ASP A 157 4.50 15.90 -36.84
CA ASP A 157 3.69 14.82 -36.27
C ASP A 157 4.01 14.54 -34.80
N LEU A 158 5.07 15.12 -34.24
CA LEU A 158 5.46 14.97 -32.83
C LEU A 158 4.34 15.23 -31.82
N PRO A 159 3.47 16.26 -31.98
CA PRO A 159 2.34 16.46 -31.08
C PRO A 159 1.37 15.26 -30.99
N ARG A 160 1.36 14.39 -32.00
CA ARG A 160 0.53 13.18 -32.05
C ARG A 160 1.26 11.93 -31.56
N ALA A 161 2.51 12.07 -31.11
CA ALA A 161 3.31 10.97 -30.62
C ALA A 161 2.72 10.36 -29.34
N ARG A 162 2.93 9.05 -29.17
CA ARG A 162 2.66 8.35 -27.90
C ARG A 162 3.61 8.87 -26.84
N ARG A 163 3.11 9.76 -25.96
CA ARG A 163 3.95 10.47 -24.99
C ARG A 163 4.63 9.54 -23.99
N ALA A 164 4.01 8.40 -23.61
CA ALA A 164 4.60 7.48 -22.65
C ALA A 164 5.72 6.58 -23.24
N HIS A 165 5.98 6.63 -24.55
CA HIS A 165 7.19 6.04 -25.14
C HIS A 165 8.46 6.81 -24.73
N TYR A 166 8.34 8.09 -24.35
CA TYR A 166 9.46 9.00 -24.07
C TYR A 166 10.47 9.19 -25.21
N ALA A 167 10.19 8.63 -26.38
CA ALA A 167 11.02 8.73 -27.56
C ALA A 167 10.20 8.54 -28.84
N ALA A 168 10.68 9.13 -29.92
CA ALA A 168 10.17 8.94 -31.28
C ALA A 168 11.31 9.13 -32.29
N PHE A 169 11.38 8.24 -33.28
CA PHE A 169 12.24 8.47 -34.43
C PHE A 169 11.51 9.31 -35.47
N ILE A 170 12.21 10.22 -36.12
CA ILE A 170 11.68 11.07 -37.18
C ILE A 170 12.31 10.66 -38.50
N ALA A 171 11.50 10.13 -39.41
CA ALA A 171 11.96 9.51 -40.64
C ALA A 171 12.61 10.52 -41.60
N ARG A 172 11.95 11.67 -41.85
CA ARG A 172 12.42 12.67 -42.82
C ARG A 172 13.76 13.30 -42.42
N GLU A 173 13.90 13.69 -41.15
CA GLU A 173 15.11 14.33 -40.64
C GLU A 173 16.19 13.33 -40.18
N ALA A 174 15.85 12.03 -40.10
CA ALA A 174 16.71 10.96 -39.59
C ALA A 174 17.21 11.19 -38.16
N LEU A 175 16.34 11.70 -37.29
CA LEU A 175 16.66 12.06 -35.90
C LEU A 175 15.90 11.19 -34.90
N LEU A 176 16.51 10.93 -33.75
CA LEU A 176 15.81 10.40 -32.57
C LEU A 176 15.47 11.58 -31.64
N VAL A 177 14.20 11.73 -31.31
CA VAL A 177 13.74 12.71 -30.32
C VAL A 177 13.45 11.97 -29.02
N VAL A 178 14.03 12.43 -27.92
CA VAL A 178 13.81 11.87 -26.57
C VAL A 178 13.31 12.99 -25.66
N TRP A 179 12.31 12.69 -24.83
CA TRP A 179 11.80 13.61 -23.82
C TRP A 179 11.71 12.96 -22.45
N GLU A 180 11.61 13.79 -21.42
CA GLU A 180 11.45 13.37 -20.04
C GLU A 180 10.64 14.41 -19.24
N ASP A 181 9.93 13.95 -18.21
CA ASP A 181 9.27 14.79 -17.21
C ASP A 181 10.27 15.29 -16.14
N ASP A 182 11.29 14.51 -15.77
CA ASP A 182 12.45 14.97 -14.98
C ASP A 182 13.63 15.29 -15.90
N PRO A 183 14.00 16.59 -16.06
CA PRO A 183 15.12 17.00 -16.88
C PRO A 183 16.47 16.37 -16.52
N THR A 184 16.63 15.91 -15.27
CA THR A 184 17.87 15.28 -14.81
C THR A 184 18.06 13.88 -15.37
N LEU A 185 16.98 13.17 -15.70
CA LEU A 185 16.98 11.78 -16.20
C LEU A 185 17.02 11.71 -17.74
N LEU A 186 16.82 12.83 -18.44
CA LEU A 186 16.73 12.87 -19.90
C LEU A 186 17.96 12.28 -20.59
N PHE A 187 19.17 12.62 -20.11
CA PHE A 187 20.42 12.14 -20.69
C PHE A 187 20.59 10.63 -20.50
N ASP A 188 20.27 10.12 -19.31
CA ASP A 188 20.40 8.69 -19.01
C ASP A 188 19.43 7.86 -19.86
N ARG A 189 18.21 8.39 -20.08
CA ARG A 189 17.22 7.78 -20.99
C ARG A 189 17.72 7.74 -22.44
N ALA A 190 18.20 8.88 -22.94
CA ALA A 190 18.74 8.99 -24.29
C ALA A 190 19.87 7.98 -24.54
N LYS A 191 20.79 7.88 -23.58
CA LYS A 191 21.91 6.94 -23.63
C LYS A 191 21.43 5.48 -23.58
N ALA A 192 20.47 5.15 -22.71
CA ALA A 192 19.93 3.80 -22.62
C ALA A 192 19.25 3.35 -23.94
N ILE A 193 18.56 4.25 -24.62
CA ILE A 193 17.95 3.96 -25.93
C ILE A 193 19.04 3.71 -26.98
N GLU A 194 20.07 4.57 -27.06
CA GLU A 194 21.18 4.37 -28.00
C GLU A 194 21.94 3.05 -27.75
N GLU A 195 22.23 2.73 -26.49
CA GLU A 195 22.86 1.46 -26.10
C GLU A 195 21.97 0.25 -26.46
N GLY A 196 20.66 0.35 -26.25
CA GLY A 196 19.70 -0.68 -26.63
C GLY A 196 19.63 -0.91 -28.15
N LEU A 197 19.71 0.16 -28.96
CA LEU A 197 19.76 0.07 -30.42
C LEU A 197 21.04 -0.65 -30.89
N LEU A 198 22.19 -0.31 -30.31
CA LEU A 198 23.46 -0.98 -30.60
C LEU A 198 23.40 -2.47 -30.29
N GLN A 199 22.85 -2.82 -29.12
CA GLN A 199 22.69 -4.21 -28.71
C GLN A 199 21.76 -4.99 -29.66
N THR A 200 20.69 -4.37 -30.16
CA THR A 200 19.82 -4.99 -31.17
C THR A 200 20.58 -5.29 -32.47
N ILE A 201 21.45 -4.38 -32.94
CA ILE A 201 22.28 -4.62 -34.14
C ILE A 201 23.26 -5.78 -33.90
N TRP A 202 23.97 -5.75 -32.77
CA TRP A 202 24.96 -6.78 -32.46
C TRP A 202 24.32 -8.17 -32.30
N SER A 203 23.19 -8.26 -31.60
CA SER A 203 22.44 -9.52 -31.43
C SER A 203 21.84 -10.05 -32.74
N ALA A 204 21.39 -9.18 -33.65
CA ALA A 204 20.97 -9.60 -34.99
C ALA A 204 22.12 -10.22 -35.78
N THR A 205 23.34 -9.68 -35.64
CA THR A 205 24.54 -10.17 -36.33
C THR A 205 25.01 -11.53 -35.79
N GLU A 206 24.78 -11.81 -34.50
CA GLU A 206 25.11 -13.11 -33.88
C GLU A 206 24.06 -14.20 -34.23
N ASN A 207 22.78 -13.85 -34.29
CA ASN A 207 21.70 -14.79 -34.60
C ASN A 207 21.69 -15.26 -36.06
N GLU A 208 22.28 -14.52 -37.01
CA GLU A 208 22.45 -14.97 -38.40
C GLU A 208 23.40 -16.19 -38.54
N LYS A 209 24.21 -16.52 -37.51
CA LYS A 209 25.07 -17.72 -37.50
C LYS A 209 24.47 -18.91 -36.73
N SER A 210 23.30 -18.75 -36.15
CA SER A 210 22.60 -19.81 -35.41
C SER A 210 21.09 -19.70 -35.64
N GLU A 211 20.65 -19.94 -36.87
CA GLU A 211 19.22 -20.15 -37.14
C GLU A 211 18.77 -21.50 -36.56
N SER A 212 18.31 -21.46 -35.32
CA SER A 212 17.02 -22.06 -35.01
C SER A 212 16.10 -20.89 -34.71
N PRO A 213 14.94 -20.75 -35.39
CA PRO A 213 14.00 -19.68 -35.07
C PRO A 213 13.69 -19.75 -33.56
N PRO A 214 13.51 -18.62 -32.85
CA PRO A 214 12.93 -18.69 -31.53
C PRO A 214 11.63 -19.47 -31.72
N ARG A 215 11.57 -20.69 -31.14
CA ARG A 215 10.31 -21.40 -31.07
C ARG A 215 9.33 -20.35 -30.56
N PRO A 216 8.25 -20.02 -31.28
CA PRO A 216 7.15 -19.37 -30.59
C PRO A 216 6.97 -20.21 -29.34
N GLN A 217 6.92 -19.58 -28.16
CA GLN A 217 6.29 -20.24 -27.03
C GLN A 217 4.85 -20.42 -27.49
N LEU A 218 4.64 -21.46 -28.30
CA LEU A 218 3.38 -22.07 -28.58
C LEU A 218 2.76 -22.13 -27.20
N ARG A 219 1.53 -21.60 -27.09
CA ARG A 219 0.61 -22.05 -26.05
C ARG A 219 0.96 -23.51 -25.80
N GLU A 220 1.34 -23.88 -24.58
CA GLU A 220 1.42 -25.29 -24.21
C GLU A 220 -0.02 -25.78 -24.39
N VAL A 221 -0.31 -26.19 -25.62
CA VAL A 221 -1.51 -26.88 -26.03
C VAL A 221 -1.20 -28.29 -25.60
N ASP A 222 -2.00 -28.76 -24.66
CA ASP A 222 -1.95 -30.15 -24.24
C ASP A 222 -2.10 -31.03 -25.49
N GLU A 223 -1.05 -31.81 -25.78
CA GLU A 223 -0.94 -32.66 -26.97
C GLU A 223 -2.08 -33.70 -27.05
N GLU A 224 -2.75 -33.97 -25.93
CA GLU A 224 -3.88 -34.91 -25.84
C GLU A 224 -5.25 -34.24 -26.06
N SER A 225 -5.41 -32.93 -25.81
CA SER A 225 -6.73 -32.24 -25.83
C SER A 225 -6.86 -31.07 -26.81
N GLY A 226 -5.78 -30.53 -27.36
CA GLY A 226 -5.84 -29.46 -28.36
C GLY A 226 -6.34 -28.10 -27.83
N GLN A 227 -6.52 -27.93 -26.52
CA GLN A 227 -6.96 -26.70 -25.87
C GLN A 227 -5.79 -25.93 -25.24
N ALA A 228 -5.90 -24.60 -25.17
CA ALA A 228 -4.92 -23.75 -24.48
C ALA A 228 -4.95 -24.02 -22.97
N VAL A 229 -3.79 -24.33 -22.38
CA VAL A 229 -3.48 -24.44 -20.94
C VAL A 229 -4.66 -24.89 -20.07
N GLY A 230 -4.72 -26.19 -19.77
CA GLY A 230 -5.75 -26.79 -18.91
C GLY A 230 -5.94 -26.09 -17.56
N GLU A 231 -7.11 -26.30 -16.94
CA GLU A 231 -7.48 -25.72 -15.65
C GLU A 231 -6.36 -25.88 -14.61
N ARG A 232 -5.96 -24.77 -13.98
CA ARG A 232 -4.91 -24.80 -12.94
C ARG A 232 -5.33 -25.70 -11.78
N PRO A 233 -4.42 -26.52 -11.23
CA PRO A 233 -4.77 -27.49 -10.20
C PRO A 233 -5.24 -26.80 -8.91
N VAL A 234 -6.21 -27.42 -8.23
CA VAL A 234 -6.67 -27.01 -6.91
C VAL A 234 -5.79 -27.66 -5.83
N MET A 235 -5.27 -26.85 -4.92
CA MET A 235 -4.48 -27.32 -3.78
C MET A 235 -5.38 -27.56 -2.57
N TYR A 236 -5.21 -28.69 -1.88
CA TYR A 236 -6.03 -29.06 -0.71
C TYR A 236 -5.27 -29.03 0.62
N LEU A 237 -4.01 -28.58 0.62
CA LEU A 237 -3.17 -28.57 1.82
C LEU A 237 -3.74 -27.62 2.89
N ASN A 238 -4.35 -26.50 2.47
CA ASN A 238 -5.05 -25.59 3.38
C ASN A 238 -6.25 -26.28 4.05
N THR A 239 -7.04 -27.06 3.30
CA THR A 239 -8.13 -27.86 3.87
C THR A 239 -7.61 -28.81 4.94
N PHE A 240 -6.50 -29.50 4.69
CA PHE A 240 -5.86 -30.37 5.68
C PHE A 240 -5.41 -29.61 6.93
N ILE A 241 -4.75 -28.45 6.78
CA ILE A 241 -4.34 -27.56 7.89
C ILE A 241 -5.56 -27.17 8.75
N VAL A 242 -6.64 -26.73 8.10
CA VAL A 242 -7.87 -26.31 8.79
C VAL A 242 -8.52 -27.51 9.51
N SER A 243 -8.58 -28.68 8.88
CA SER A 243 -9.11 -29.90 9.52
C SER A 243 -8.30 -30.29 10.76
N CYS A 244 -6.97 -30.30 10.69
CA CYS A 244 -6.11 -30.56 11.86
C CYS A 244 -6.32 -29.52 12.97
N SER A 245 -6.55 -28.26 12.60
CA SER A 245 -6.81 -27.16 13.55
C SER A 245 -8.14 -27.30 14.27
N ILE A 246 -9.17 -27.78 13.56
CA ILE A 246 -10.48 -28.13 14.14
C ILE A 246 -10.35 -29.36 15.04
N CYS A 247 -9.60 -30.39 14.64
CA CYS A 247 -9.34 -31.54 15.51
C CYS A 247 -8.65 -31.13 16.81
N LEU A 248 -7.62 -30.29 16.74
CA LEU A 248 -6.93 -29.76 17.91
C LEU A 248 -7.87 -28.94 18.80
N LEU A 249 -8.74 -28.12 18.19
CA LEU A 249 -9.77 -27.37 18.90
C LEU A 249 -10.72 -28.30 19.66
N ILE A 250 -11.24 -29.33 19.01
CA ILE A 250 -12.13 -30.32 19.64
C ILE A 250 -11.43 -31.00 20.81
N CYS A 251 -10.16 -31.39 20.67
CA CYS A 251 -9.38 -31.98 21.76
C CYS A 251 -9.24 -31.02 22.96
N ILE A 252 -8.91 -29.74 22.73
CA ILE A 252 -8.79 -28.74 23.80
C ILE A 252 -10.13 -28.54 24.51
N MET A 253 -11.22 -28.42 23.75
CA MET A 253 -12.56 -28.24 24.30
C MET A 253 -13.01 -29.48 25.10
N ALA A 254 -12.76 -30.69 24.59
CA ALA A 254 -13.10 -31.93 25.27
C ALA A 254 -12.35 -32.09 26.61
N LEU A 255 -11.06 -31.70 26.66
CA LEU A 255 -10.29 -31.68 27.91
C LEU A 255 -10.88 -30.67 28.91
N GLY A 256 -11.30 -29.49 28.44
CA GLY A 256 -12.00 -28.50 29.27
C GLY A 256 -13.32 -29.04 29.83
N TYR A 257 -14.15 -29.65 28.99
CA TYR A 257 -15.42 -30.25 29.42
C TYR A 257 -15.24 -31.41 30.39
N SER A 258 -14.19 -32.22 30.21
CA SER A 258 -13.86 -33.29 31.16
C SER A 258 -13.58 -32.73 32.57
N GLN A 259 -12.90 -31.59 32.67
CA GLN A 259 -12.66 -30.94 33.97
C GLN A 259 -13.96 -30.38 34.59
N ILE A 260 -14.81 -29.75 33.77
CA ILE A 260 -16.12 -29.23 34.23
C ILE A 260 -16.99 -30.38 34.73
N ALA A 261 -17.02 -31.50 34.01
CA ALA A 261 -17.77 -32.69 34.41
C ALA A 261 -17.24 -33.28 35.74
N LEU A 262 -15.93 -33.33 35.91
CA LEU A 262 -15.31 -33.82 37.14
C LEU A 262 -15.60 -32.90 38.34
N GLU A 263 -15.55 -31.58 38.15
CA GLU A 263 -15.94 -30.61 39.17
C GLU A 263 -17.42 -30.74 39.55
N GLY A 264 -18.32 -30.89 38.57
CA GLY A 264 -19.75 -31.09 38.80
C GLY A 264 -20.02 -32.34 39.64
N VAL A 265 -19.35 -33.46 39.34
CA VAL A 265 -19.54 -34.74 40.06
C VAL A 265 -18.88 -34.73 41.44
N VAL A 266 -17.67 -34.19 41.57
CA VAL A 266 -16.90 -34.26 42.83
C VAL A 266 -17.36 -33.21 43.85
N LEU A 267 -17.66 -31.98 43.40
CA LEU A 267 -18.00 -30.86 44.27
C LEU A 267 -19.52 -30.63 44.39
N ASN A 268 -20.35 -31.43 43.69
CA ASN A 268 -21.82 -31.27 43.59
C ASN A 268 -22.26 -29.84 43.20
N HIS A 269 -21.39 -29.11 42.50
CA HIS A 269 -21.59 -27.71 42.17
C HIS A 269 -22.01 -27.58 40.70
N TRP A 270 -23.31 -27.71 40.43
CA TRP A 270 -23.87 -27.71 39.08
C TRP A 270 -23.79 -26.37 38.35
N ILE A 271 -23.48 -25.28 39.07
CA ILE A 271 -23.28 -23.94 38.48
C ILE A 271 -22.12 -23.94 37.47
N SER A 272 -21.11 -24.81 37.63
CA SER A 272 -20.01 -24.93 36.66
C SER A 272 -20.48 -25.33 35.25
N LEU A 273 -21.67 -25.94 35.09
CA LEU A 273 -22.24 -26.23 33.76
C LEU A 273 -22.63 -24.97 32.98
N CYS A 274 -22.85 -23.83 33.66
CA CYS A 274 -23.13 -22.56 32.98
C CYS A 274 -21.97 -22.11 32.08
N TYR A 275 -20.72 -22.56 32.31
CA TYR A 275 -19.59 -22.28 31.43
C TYR A 275 -19.75 -22.85 30.02
N LEU A 276 -20.58 -23.89 29.84
CA LEU A 276 -20.86 -24.46 28.51
C LEU A 276 -21.58 -23.47 27.59
N VAL A 277 -22.32 -22.50 28.14
CA VAL A 277 -22.95 -21.43 27.35
C VAL A 277 -21.90 -20.57 26.62
N MET A 278 -20.70 -20.44 27.20
CA MET A 278 -19.59 -19.67 26.59
C MET A 278 -18.82 -20.47 25.53
N THR A 279 -19.19 -21.74 25.28
CA THR A 279 -18.56 -22.61 24.27
C THR A 279 -18.39 -21.95 22.90
N PRO A 280 -19.42 -21.34 22.28
CA PRO A 280 -19.25 -20.77 20.94
C PRO A 280 -18.21 -19.64 20.92
N ILE A 281 -18.16 -18.85 21.99
CA ILE A 281 -17.21 -17.76 22.16
C ILE A 281 -15.79 -18.33 22.32
N TYR A 282 -15.61 -19.35 23.17
CA TYR A 282 -14.31 -20.01 23.33
C TYR A 282 -13.84 -20.69 22.05
N CYS A 283 -14.72 -21.39 21.34
CA CYS A 283 -14.38 -22.01 20.06
C CYS A 283 -13.90 -20.97 19.06
N PHE A 284 -14.62 -19.84 18.94
CA PHE A 284 -14.24 -18.76 18.04
C PHE A 284 -12.86 -18.17 18.36
N PHE A 285 -12.59 -17.85 19.63
CA PHE A 285 -11.29 -17.29 20.01
C PHE A 285 -10.16 -18.32 19.92
N THR A 286 -10.43 -19.59 20.22
CA THR A 286 -9.42 -20.65 20.26
C THR A 286 -9.05 -21.13 18.85
N LEU A 287 -9.98 -21.07 17.89
CA LEU A 287 -9.76 -21.49 16.50
C LEU A 287 -8.56 -20.78 15.85
N PHE A 288 -8.39 -19.48 16.12
CA PHE A 288 -7.22 -18.74 15.63
C PHE A 288 -5.91 -19.34 16.16
N PHE A 289 -5.83 -19.59 17.48
CA PHE A 289 -4.63 -20.12 18.10
C PHE A 289 -4.33 -21.54 17.63
N THR A 290 -5.34 -22.40 17.47
CA THR A 290 -5.13 -23.76 16.95
C THR A 290 -4.65 -23.72 15.50
N ASN A 291 -5.21 -22.82 14.69
CA ASN A 291 -4.77 -22.61 13.31
C ASN A 291 -3.32 -22.10 13.22
N VAL A 292 -2.91 -21.16 14.08
CA VAL A 292 -1.53 -20.68 14.15
C VAL A 292 -0.58 -21.81 14.56
N VAL A 293 -0.94 -22.62 15.57
CA VAL A 293 -0.11 -23.74 16.03
C VAL A 293 0.11 -24.76 14.92
N ILE A 294 -0.97 -25.23 14.27
CA ILE A 294 -0.85 -26.19 13.15
C ILE A 294 -0.12 -25.55 11.96
N GLY A 295 -0.42 -24.29 11.64
CA GLY A 295 0.27 -23.55 10.57
C GLY A 295 1.77 -23.48 10.77
N VAL A 296 2.24 -23.17 11.99
CA VAL A 296 3.68 -23.17 12.34
C VAL A 296 4.27 -24.57 12.21
N LEU A 297 3.59 -25.62 12.68
CA LEU A 297 4.07 -26.99 12.52
C LEU A 297 4.19 -27.37 11.03
N MET A 298 3.24 -26.95 10.20
CA MET A 298 3.25 -27.20 8.76
C MET A 298 4.32 -26.38 8.03
N GLN A 299 4.68 -25.20 8.51
CA GLN A 299 5.82 -24.46 7.97
C GLN A 299 7.17 -25.10 8.38
N LEU A 300 7.24 -25.74 9.54
CA LEU A 300 8.46 -26.43 10.01
C LEU A 300 8.69 -27.79 9.34
N PHE A 301 7.63 -28.56 9.10
CA PHE A 301 7.73 -29.96 8.67
C PHE A 301 7.02 -30.26 7.34
N GLY A 302 6.14 -29.38 6.88
CA GLY A 302 5.36 -29.57 5.66
C GLY A 302 6.13 -29.27 4.38
N PRO A 303 5.54 -29.58 3.22
CA PRO A 303 6.13 -29.25 1.93
C PRO A 303 6.18 -27.73 1.72
N ILE A 304 7.16 -27.27 0.94
CA ILE A 304 7.32 -25.87 0.53
C ILE A 304 7.22 -25.66 -0.99
N GLN A 305 7.16 -26.75 -1.78
CA GLN A 305 7.20 -26.70 -3.24
C GLN A 305 6.03 -25.91 -3.84
N GLN A 306 4.88 -25.88 -3.16
CA GLN A 306 3.68 -25.16 -3.56
C GLN A 306 3.90 -23.64 -3.70
N LEU A 307 4.87 -23.06 -2.98
CA LEU A 307 5.21 -21.64 -3.11
C LEU A 307 5.86 -21.30 -4.46
N SER A 308 6.30 -22.31 -5.21
CA SER A 308 6.98 -22.18 -6.51
C SER A 308 6.14 -22.69 -7.69
N LYS A 309 4.90 -23.15 -7.43
CA LYS A 309 4.00 -23.73 -8.44
C LYS A 309 2.71 -22.92 -8.52
N ASN A 310 2.15 -22.83 -9.73
CA ASN A 310 0.86 -22.18 -9.95
C ASN A 310 -0.28 -23.12 -9.53
N SER A 311 -1.34 -22.56 -8.96
CA SER A 311 -2.59 -23.24 -8.61
C SER A 311 -3.77 -22.34 -8.98
N LYS A 312 -5.01 -22.81 -8.77
CA LYS A 312 -6.22 -22.02 -9.04
C LYS A 312 -6.20 -20.63 -8.38
N TYR A 313 -5.78 -20.55 -7.11
CA TYR A 313 -5.78 -19.33 -6.30
C TYR A 313 -4.41 -18.64 -6.19
N PHE A 314 -3.34 -19.24 -6.72
CA PHE A 314 -1.97 -18.76 -6.52
C PHE A 314 -1.12 -18.79 -7.79
N SER A 315 -0.40 -17.70 -8.06
CA SER A 315 0.53 -17.57 -9.18
C SER A 315 1.94 -17.32 -8.65
N ALA A 316 2.75 -18.37 -8.64
CA ALA A 316 4.15 -18.30 -8.25
C ALA A 316 5.05 -17.79 -9.39
N LYS A 317 4.69 -18.10 -10.63
CA LYS A 317 5.45 -17.77 -11.85
C LYS A 317 4.61 -16.88 -12.75
N ALA A 318 5.26 -15.94 -13.43
CA ALA A 318 4.62 -15.07 -14.41
C ALA A 318 4.02 -15.92 -15.55
N PRO A 319 2.87 -15.54 -16.09
CA PRO A 319 2.30 -16.23 -17.25
C PRO A 319 3.17 -16.03 -18.49
N PRO A 320 3.04 -16.87 -19.52
CA PRO A 320 3.53 -16.54 -20.85
C PRO A 320 2.92 -15.20 -21.30
N ARG A 321 3.72 -14.30 -21.87
CA ARG A 321 3.23 -12.99 -22.31
C ARG A 321 2.33 -13.09 -23.54
N LEU A 322 1.31 -12.23 -23.60
CA LEU A 322 0.47 -12.10 -24.79
C LEU A 322 1.31 -11.65 -25.99
N LEU A 323 1.05 -12.29 -27.13
CA LEU A 323 1.62 -11.93 -28.43
C LEU A 323 0.55 -11.40 -29.38
N THR A 324 -0.59 -10.95 -28.85
CA THR A 324 -1.71 -10.43 -29.64
C THR A 324 -1.34 -9.09 -30.26
N ALA A 325 -1.91 -8.82 -31.45
CA ALA A 325 -1.67 -7.56 -32.16
C ALA A 325 -2.16 -6.33 -31.37
N THR A 326 -3.23 -6.52 -30.58
CA THR A 326 -3.77 -5.52 -29.67
C THR A 326 -3.68 -6.03 -28.23
N LEU A 327 -3.07 -5.22 -27.37
CA LEU A 327 -3.00 -5.47 -25.94
C LEU A 327 -4.12 -4.70 -25.22
N PRO A 328 -4.69 -5.24 -24.13
CA PRO A 328 -5.77 -4.59 -23.38
C PRO A 328 -5.41 -3.19 -22.85
N HIS A 329 -6.40 -2.30 -22.75
CA HIS A 329 -6.22 -1.01 -22.09
C HIS A 329 -6.23 -1.17 -20.57
N VAL A 330 -5.23 -0.62 -19.88
CA VAL A 330 -5.15 -0.68 -18.41
C VAL A 330 -5.29 0.71 -17.80
N THR A 331 -6.29 0.91 -16.94
CA THR A 331 -6.46 2.13 -16.17
C THR A 331 -5.84 2.00 -14.79
N ILE A 332 -4.95 2.91 -14.41
CA ILE A 332 -4.38 2.97 -13.07
C ILE A 332 -5.27 3.89 -12.23
N GLN A 333 -6.10 3.32 -11.37
CA GLN A 333 -6.98 4.06 -10.49
C GLN A 333 -6.31 4.30 -9.14
N CYS A 334 -6.28 5.57 -8.70
CA CYS A 334 -5.62 5.98 -7.46
C CYS A 334 -6.51 6.97 -6.66
N PRO A 335 -7.16 6.53 -5.57
CA PRO A 335 -7.86 7.44 -4.67
C PRO A 335 -6.87 8.24 -3.81
N VAL A 336 -7.07 9.55 -3.74
CA VAL A 336 -6.28 10.52 -2.97
C VAL A 336 -7.20 11.29 -2.03
N TYR A 337 -6.74 11.63 -0.84
CA TYR A 337 -7.45 12.50 0.10
C TYR A 337 -6.57 13.61 0.69
N LYS A 338 -5.62 13.30 1.59
CA LYS A 338 -4.83 14.32 2.31
C LYS A 338 -3.33 14.19 2.08
N GLU A 339 -2.95 13.29 1.20
CA GLU A 339 -1.57 12.97 0.91
C GLU A 339 -0.90 14.14 0.20
N GLY A 340 0.36 14.42 0.55
CA GLY A 340 1.11 15.55 0.03
C GLY A 340 1.57 15.32 -1.42
N LEU A 341 1.56 16.38 -2.24
CA LEU A 341 1.95 16.30 -3.64
C LEU A 341 3.39 15.80 -3.81
N SER A 342 4.37 16.48 -3.23
CA SER A 342 5.79 16.18 -3.42
C SER A 342 6.27 14.93 -2.68
N ALA A 343 5.68 14.63 -1.51
CA ALA A 343 6.16 13.57 -0.63
C ALA A 343 5.55 12.19 -0.94
N VAL A 344 4.34 12.14 -1.50
CA VAL A 344 3.56 10.91 -1.66
C VAL A 344 3.10 10.73 -3.11
N ILE A 345 2.34 11.69 -3.65
CA ILE A 345 1.74 11.55 -4.99
C ILE A 345 2.81 11.51 -6.09
N ALA A 346 3.76 12.45 -6.10
CA ALA A 346 4.76 12.54 -7.15
C ALA A 346 5.68 11.29 -7.26
N PRO A 347 6.22 10.74 -6.15
CA PRO A 347 6.96 9.47 -6.20
C PRO A 347 6.13 8.29 -6.74
N THR A 348 4.87 8.18 -6.34
CA THR A 348 3.94 7.14 -6.81
C THR A 348 3.68 7.26 -8.31
N ILE A 349 3.39 8.47 -8.79
CA ILE A 349 3.20 8.75 -10.22
C ILE A 349 4.46 8.45 -11.02
N SER A 350 5.65 8.81 -10.52
CA SER A 350 6.91 8.45 -11.19
C SER A 350 7.07 6.95 -11.37
N SER A 351 6.76 6.15 -10.32
CA SER A 351 6.78 4.69 -10.39
C SER A 351 5.80 4.15 -11.43
N ILE A 352 4.58 4.68 -11.46
CA ILE A 352 3.52 4.25 -12.39
C ILE A 352 3.85 4.59 -13.83
N LYS A 353 4.39 5.79 -14.09
CA LYS A 353 4.74 6.20 -15.46
C LYS A 353 5.83 5.33 -16.07
N LYS A 354 6.75 4.79 -15.27
CA LYS A 354 7.71 3.79 -15.74
C LYS A 354 7.03 2.48 -16.13
N ALA A 355 6.04 2.04 -15.35
CA ALA A 355 5.25 0.86 -15.67
C ALA A 355 4.41 1.03 -16.96
N ILE A 356 3.75 2.19 -17.09
CA ILE A 356 2.99 2.56 -18.30
C ILE A 356 3.91 2.64 -19.51
N SER A 357 5.07 3.28 -19.37
CA SER A 357 6.05 3.42 -20.46
C SER A 357 6.46 2.06 -21.01
N THR A 358 6.81 1.13 -20.12
CA THR A 358 7.18 -0.24 -20.50
C THR A 358 6.04 -0.94 -21.22
N TYR A 359 4.81 -0.82 -20.72
CA TYR A 359 3.62 -1.42 -21.32
C TYR A 359 3.29 -0.84 -22.71
N GLU A 360 3.38 0.48 -22.88
CA GLU A 360 3.13 1.12 -24.18
C GLU A 360 4.21 0.78 -25.22
N LEU A 361 5.47 0.67 -24.80
CA LEU A 361 6.57 0.21 -25.65
C LEU A 361 6.39 -1.26 -26.08
N GLN A 362 5.65 -2.06 -25.30
CA GLN A 362 5.26 -3.43 -25.66
C GLN A 362 4.03 -3.48 -26.58
N GLY A 363 3.41 -2.34 -26.88
CA GLY A 363 2.21 -2.23 -27.73
C GLY A 363 0.90 -2.07 -26.96
N GLY A 364 0.95 -1.99 -25.63
CA GLY A 364 -0.20 -1.71 -24.76
C GLY A 364 -0.62 -0.25 -24.77
N SER A 365 -1.70 0.05 -24.05
CA SER A 365 -2.14 1.42 -23.77
C SER A 365 -2.63 1.51 -22.33
N ALA A 366 -2.39 2.64 -21.66
CA ALA A 366 -2.82 2.84 -20.29
C ALA A 366 -3.06 4.32 -19.98
N ASN A 367 -3.96 4.58 -19.03
CA ASN A 367 -4.21 5.93 -18.49
C ASN A 367 -4.14 5.93 -16.97
N ILE A 368 -3.96 7.11 -16.38
CA ILE A 368 -3.97 7.31 -14.93
C ILE A 368 -5.25 8.06 -14.57
N PHE A 369 -6.02 7.51 -13.63
CA PHE A 369 -7.25 8.10 -13.11
C PHE A 369 -7.15 8.33 -11.60
N ILE A 370 -7.08 9.59 -11.18
CA ILE A 370 -7.02 9.98 -9.77
C ILE A 370 -8.39 10.43 -9.26
N ASN A 371 -8.87 9.79 -8.20
CA ASN A 371 -10.04 10.28 -7.47
C ASN A 371 -9.54 11.15 -6.31
N ASP A 372 -9.37 12.47 -6.52
CA ASP A 372 -8.82 13.39 -5.51
C ASP A 372 -9.92 14.03 -4.67
N ASP A 373 -10.17 13.41 -3.51
CA ASP A 373 -11.16 13.83 -2.54
C ASP A 373 -10.76 15.09 -1.76
N GLY A 374 -9.48 15.46 -1.83
CA GLY A 374 -8.87 16.57 -1.10
C GLY A 374 -8.70 17.84 -1.90
N LEU A 375 -8.79 17.78 -3.23
CA LEU A 375 -8.47 18.90 -4.11
C LEU A 375 -9.25 20.18 -3.76
N GLN A 376 -10.57 20.05 -3.53
CA GLN A 376 -11.43 21.17 -3.14
C GLN A 376 -11.16 21.67 -1.69
N LEU A 377 -10.42 20.92 -0.87
CA LEU A 377 -10.07 21.29 0.51
C LEU A 377 -8.73 22.02 0.62
N LEU A 378 -7.92 21.99 -0.44
CA LEU A 378 -6.64 22.69 -0.48
C LEU A 378 -6.84 24.21 -0.62
N ASP A 379 -5.85 24.97 -0.17
CA ASP A 379 -5.73 26.39 -0.49
C ASP A 379 -5.50 26.59 -1.98
N GLU A 380 -5.85 27.77 -2.50
CA GLU A 380 -5.83 28.06 -3.94
C GLU A 380 -4.46 27.79 -4.58
N ALA A 381 -3.38 28.19 -3.91
CA ALA A 381 -2.03 28.00 -4.42
C ALA A 381 -1.62 26.52 -4.51
N ALA A 382 -1.83 25.75 -3.44
CA ALA A 382 -1.52 24.31 -3.46
C ALA A 382 -2.46 23.53 -4.39
N ARG A 383 -3.71 23.97 -4.52
CA ARG A 383 -4.68 23.38 -5.45
C ARG A 383 -4.22 23.56 -6.90
N GLN A 384 -3.88 24.78 -7.28
CA GLN A 384 -3.41 25.07 -8.63
C GLN A 384 -2.14 24.29 -8.95
N GLN A 385 -1.17 24.23 -8.02
CA GLN A 385 0.03 23.40 -8.19
C GLN A 385 -0.28 21.92 -8.44
N ARG A 386 -1.33 21.39 -7.77
CA ARG A 386 -1.75 20.00 -7.95
C ARG A 386 -2.45 19.77 -9.29
N ILE A 387 -3.31 20.68 -9.72
CA ILE A 387 -3.97 20.63 -11.04
C ILE A 387 -2.91 20.74 -12.14
N ASP A 388 -1.96 21.67 -12.00
CA ASP A 388 -0.85 21.83 -12.93
C ASP A 388 -0.02 20.55 -13.03
N PHE A 389 0.27 19.91 -11.89
CA PHE A 389 0.96 18.63 -11.85
C PHE A 389 0.16 17.53 -12.58
N TYR A 390 -1.15 17.42 -12.36
CA TYR A 390 -1.99 16.43 -13.06
C TYR A 390 -2.01 16.67 -14.57
N ALA A 391 -2.19 17.91 -15.01
CA ALA A 391 -2.18 18.27 -16.43
C ALA A 391 -0.81 18.02 -17.07
N ASP A 392 0.28 18.37 -16.39
CA ASP A 392 1.65 18.16 -16.88
C ASP A 392 1.97 16.68 -17.08
N HIS A 393 1.36 15.78 -16.29
CA HIS A 393 1.59 14.34 -16.38
C HIS A 393 0.52 13.59 -17.19
N GLY A 394 -0.47 14.28 -17.77
CA GLY A 394 -1.55 13.68 -18.54
C GLY A 394 -2.49 12.82 -17.70
N ILE A 395 -2.73 13.22 -16.46
CA ILE A 395 -3.55 12.47 -15.49
C ILE A 395 -5.00 12.94 -15.58
N GLY A 396 -5.92 11.99 -15.78
CA GLY A 396 -7.35 12.24 -15.57
C GLY A 396 -7.66 12.28 -14.09
N TRP A 397 -8.48 13.24 -13.65
CA TRP A 397 -8.82 13.36 -12.24
C TRP A 397 -10.27 13.80 -12.02
N THR A 398 -10.82 13.42 -10.87
CA THR A 398 -12.14 13.86 -10.38
C THR A 398 -12.03 14.32 -8.94
N ALA A 399 -12.73 15.39 -8.58
CA ALA A 399 -12.86 15.89 -7.22
C ALA A 399 -14.33 16.23 -6.92
N ARG A 400 -14.87 15.59 -5.88
CA ARG A 400 -16.26 15.77 -5.46
C ARG A 400 -16.42 16.84 -4.37
N PRO A 401 -17.64 17.36 -4.15
CA PRO A 401 -17.88 18.44 -3.21
C PRO A 401 -17.44 18.13 -1.78
N PRO A 402 -17.00 19.13 -0.99
CA PRO A 402 -16.71 18.98 0.43
C PRO A 402 -17.89 18.47 1.23
N HIS A 403 -17.59 17.73 2.29
CA HIS A 403 -18.63 17.14 3.12
C HIS A 403 -19.41 18.23 3.88
N GLY A 404 -20.73 18.22 3.71
CA GLY A 404 -21.66 19.17 4.34
C GLY A 404 -21.76 20.51 3.60
N GLN A 405 -21.05 20.70 2.49
CA GLN A 405 -21.20 21.88 1.65
C GLN A 405 -22.42 21.70 0.74
N ASN A 406 -23.28 22.73 0.66
CA ASN A 406 -24.51 22.73 -0.14
C ASN A 406 -25.46 21.54 0.14
N GLY A 407 -25.37 20.94 1.33
CA GLY A 407 -26.15 19.74 1.67
C GLY A 407 -25.54 18.43 1.15
N TYR A 408 -24.43 18.46 0.42
CA TYR A 408 -23.76 17.26 -0.08
C TYR A 408 -23.08 16.48 1.04
N MET A 409 -23.61 15.30 1.31
CA MET A 409 -23.11 14.42 2.36
C MET A 409 -22.28 13.28 1.77
N ARG A 410 -20.95 13.42 1.79
CA ARG A 410 -20.03 12.31 1.48
C ARG A 410 -20.38 11.07 2.31
N LYS A 411 -20.90 10.05 1.64
CA LYS A 411 -21.34 8.77 2.22
C LYS A 411 -20.16 7.93 2.71
N GLY A 412 -20.48 7.00 3.60
CA GLY A 412 -19.50 6.10 4.19
C GLY A 412 -18.58 6.74 5.22
N LYS A 413 -18.05 5.90 6.10
CA LYS A 413 -17.25 6.34 7.24
C LYS A 413 -15.84 6.76 6.86
N PHE A 414 -15.25 6.04 5.90
CA PHE A 414 -13.87 6.25 5.44
C PHE A 414 -13.79 6.87 4.04
N LYS A 415 -14.94 7.13 3.42
CA LYS A 415 -15.12 7.94 2.22
C LYS A 415 -14.35 7.49 0.95
N LYS A 416 -13.39 6.56 1.02
CA LYS A 416 -12.64 5.97 -0.11
C LYS A 416 -13.58 5.32 -1.13
N ALA A 417 -14.39 4.35 -0.71
CA ALA A 417 -15.40 3.69 -1.55
C ALA A 417 -16.30 4.70 -2.29
N SER A 418 -16.89 5.64 -1.54
CA SER A 418 -17.77 6.66 -2.12
C SER A 418 -17.05 7.67 -3.04
N ASN A 419 -15.73 7.87 -2.86
CA ASN A 419 -14.94 8.72 -3.75
C ASN A 419 -14.73 8.01 -5.09
N MET A 420 -14.34 6.74 -5.05
CA MET A 420 -14.18 5.92 -6.25
C MET A 420 -15.52 5.76 -6.99
N ASN A 421 -16.62 5.47 -6.28
CA ASN A 421 -17.95 5.41 -6.90
C ASN A 421 -18.35 6.73 -7.58
N TYR A 422 -18.00 7.88 -6.99
CA TYR A 422 -18.30 9.18 -7.58
C TYR A 422 -17.54 9.38 -8.90
N GLY A 423 -16.25 9.08 -8.92
CA GLY A 423 -15.46 9.15 -10.13
C GLY A 423 -15.91 8.16 -11.21
N LEU A 424 -16.25 6.92 -10.83
CA LEU A 424 -16.78 5.91 -11.74
C LEU A 424 -18.16 6.31 -12.29
N ALA A 425 -19.03 6.92 -11.48
CA ALA A 425 -20.32 7.42 -11.95
C ALA A 425 -20.17 8.51 -13.02
N LEU A 426 -19.23 9.46 -12.83
CA LEU A 426 -18.91 10.46 -13.85
C LEU A 426 -18.34 9.82 -15.12
N SER A 427 -17.43 8.86 -14.99
CA SER A 427 -16.91 8.13 -16.15
C SER A 427 -18.02 7.41 -16.91
N ASN A 428 -18.93 6.72 -16.22
CA ASN A 428 -20.03 6.00 -16.86
C ASN A 428 -21.01 6.95 -17.57
N ALA A 429 -21.35 8.10 -16.95
CA ALA A 429 -22.20 9.11 -17.57
C ALA A 429 -21.60 9.68 -18.87
N ILE A 430 -20.27 9.83 -18.92
CA ILE A 430 -19.57 10.23 -20.14
C ILE A 430 -19.62 9.12 -21.19
N GLU A 431 -19.39 7.86 -20.81
CA GLU A 431 -19.47 6.72 -21.74
C GLU A 431 -20.89 6.56 -22.32
N GLU A 432 -21.95 6.79 -21.54
CA GLU A 432 -23.33 6.78 -22.03
C GLU A 432 -23.53 7.81 -23.15
N LYS A 433 -23.11 9.07 -22.95
CA LYS A 433 -23.19 10.10 -24.00
C LYS A 433 -22.29 9.80 -25.20
N LEU A 434 -21.11 9.19 -24.98
CA LEU A 434 -20.21 8.79 -26.06
C LEU A 434 -20.74 7.64 -26.91
N GLN A 435 -21.64 6.82 -26.36
CA GLN A 435 -22.31 5.75 -27.12
C GLN A 435 -23.32 6.32 -28.12
N ASP A 436 -23.90 7.49 -27.84
CA ASP A 436 -24.86 8.17 -28.72
C ASP A 436 -24.20 8.85 -29.93
N ILE A 437 -22.87 8.99 -29.94
CA ILE A 437 -22.12 9.63 -31.04
C ILE A 437 -21.86 8.63 -32.17
N GLU A 438 -22.36 8.95 -33.36
CA GLU A 438 -22.08 8.19 -34.59
C GLU A 438 -20.61 8.37 -35.03
N ARG A 439 -19.91 7.24 -35.23
CA ARG A 439 -18.50 7.20 -35.66
C ARG A 439 -18.40 6.80 -37.14
N PRO A 440 -18.35 7.75 -38.09
CA PRO A 440 -18.19 7.44 -39.51
C PRO A 440 -16.82 6.81 -39.83
N ALA A 441 -16.67 6.23 -41.03
CA ALA A 441 -15.41 5.57 -41.43
C ALA A 441 -14.19 6.51 -41.50
N THR A 442 -14.40 7.83 -41.55
CA THR A 442 -13.34 8.86 -41.51
C THR A 442 -12.98 9.29 -40.09
N TRP A 443 -13.57 8.69 -39.05
CA TRP A 443 -13.36 9.08 -37.66
C TRP A 443 -11.90 8.87 -37.26
N THR A 444 -11.29 9.95 -36.78
CA THR A 444 -9.91 9.96 -36.32
C THR A 444 -9.83 10.00 -34.81
N GLN A 445 -8.65 9.73 -34.26
CA GLN A 445 -8.41 9.88 -32.82
C GLN A 445 -8.64 11.32 -32.34
N VAL A 446 -8.47 12.32 -33.21
CA VAL A 446 -8.72 13.73 -32.87
C VAL A 446 -10.22 13.97 -32.67
N ASP A 447 -11.05 13.38 -33.53
CA ASP A 447 -12.50 13.44 -33.41
C ASP A 447 -12.97 12.73 -32.13
N GLU A 448 -12.36 11.59 -31.77
CA GLU A 448 -12.65 10.88 -30.53
C GLU A 448 -12.30 11.71 -29.28
N VAL A 449 -11.17 12.43 -29.29
CA VAL A 449 -10.79 13.33 -28.18
C VAL A 449 -11.75 14.52 -28.08
N ALA A 450 -12.10 15.15 -29.21
CA ALA A 450 -13.04 16.27 -29.23
C ALA A 450 -14.45 15.85 -28.76
N ALA A 451 -14.90 14.66 -29.17
CA ALA A 451 -16.15 14.08 -28.70
C ALA A 451 -16.13 13.84 -27.18
N PHE A 452 -15.04 13.27 -26.65
CA PHE A 452 -14.86 13.08 -25.22
C PHE A 452 -14.89 14.41 -24.46
N GLU A 453 -14.16 15.43 -24.92
CA GLU A 453 -14.14 16.75 -24.28
C GLU A 453 -15.52 17.41 -24.27
N SER A 454 -16.29 17.27 -25.37
CA SER A 454 -17.68 17.74 -25.43
C SER A 454 -18.56 17.03 -24.41
N CYS A 455 -18.53 15.69 -24.38
CA CYS A 455 -19.34 14.91 -23.43
C CYS A 455 -18.96 15.18 -21.97
N LEU A 456 -17.66 15.36 -21.69
CA LEU A 456 -17.18 15.74 -20.37
C LEU A 456 -17.75 17.10 -19.95
N SER A 457 -17.73 18.09 -20.85
CA SER A 457 -18.33 19.41 -20.59
C SER A 457 -19.82 19.29 -20.28
N ASP A 458 -20.57 18.53 -21.08
CA ASP A 458 -22.02 18.33 -20.88
C ASP A 458 -22.33 17.69 -19.51
N VAL A 459 -21.55 16.68 -19.10
CA VAL A 459 -21.73 16.02 -17.79
C VAL A 459 -21.40 16.96 -16.63
N LEU A 460 -20.39 17.83 -16.79
CA LEU A 460 -20.03 18.83 -15.80
C LEU A 460 -21.07 19.95 -15.69
N ASP A 461 -21.70 20.34 -16.80
CA ASP A 461 -22.81 21.30 -16.80
C ASP A 461 -24.05 20.75 -16.08
N GLU A 462 -24.30 19.44 -16.20
CA GLU A 462 -25.34 18.73 -15.43
C GLU A 462 -24.99 18.58 -13.95
N ASN A 463 -23.69 18.56 -13.61
CA ASN A 463 -23.18 18.35 -12.25
C ASN A 463 -22.21 19.48 -11.85
N PRO A 464 -22.68 20.73 -11.66
CA PRO A 464 -21.82 21.91 -11.49
C PRO A 464 -20.93 21.89 -10.24
N GLU A 465 -21.23 21.04 -9.26
CA GLU A 465 -20.40 20.87 -8.06
C GLU A 465 -19.25 19.85 -8.26
N ALA A 466 -19.32 19.04 -9.31
CA ALA A 466 -18.30 18.07 -9.69
C ALA A 466 -17.14 18.78 -10.40
N TRP A 467 -15.91 18.50 -10.01
CA TRP A 467 -14.73 18.97 -10.75
C TRP A 467 -14.06 17.77 -11.39
N ALA A 468 -13.79 17.81 -12.68
CA ALA A 468 -13.04 16.78 -13.37
C ALA A 468 -12.30 17.36 -14.57
N GLU A 469 -11.18 16.76 -14.92
CA GLU A 469 -10.40 17.13 -16.11
C GLU A 469 -9.56 15.93 -16.57
N GLY A 470 -9.18 15.90 -17.85
CA GLY A 470 -8.35 14.86 -18.44
C GLY A 470 -9.12 13.55 -18.73
N ASN A 471 -8.38 12.52 -19.16
CA ASN A 471 -8.98 11.25 -19.56
C ASN A 471 -9.35 10.39 -18.33
N ILE A 472 -10.63 10.43 -17.94
CA ILE A 472 -11.19 9.65 -16.83
C ILE A 472 -11.89 8.35 -17.27
N ARG A 473 -11.74 7.95 -18.54
CA ARG A 473 -12.32 6.70 -19.06
C ARG A 473 -11.67 5.47 -18.40
N ILE A 474 -12.42 4.37 -18.33
CA ILE A 474 -11.96 3.09 -17.78
C ILE A 474 -11.70 2.09 -18.92
N GLY A 475 -10.53 1.46 -18.90
CA GLY A 475 -10.15 0.40 -19.82
C GLY A 475 -10.71 -0.98 -19.48
N ASP A 476 -10.15 -2.01 -20.12
CA ASP A 476 -10.51 -3.41 -19.89
C ASP A 476 -10.19 -3.86 -18.46
N TYR A 477 -9.07 -3.35 -17.93
CA TYR A 477 -8.55 -3.67 -16.61
C TYR A 477 -8.25 -2.42 -15.79
N ILE A 478 -8.47 -2.52 -14.47
CA ILE A 478 -8.10 -1.48 -13.52
C ILE A 478 -6.96 -1.99 -12.63
N LEU A 479 -5.81 -1.31 -12.63
CA LEU A 479 -4.82 -1.44 -11.57
C LEU A 479 -5.20 -0.47 -10.44
N ILE A 480 -5.77 -1.01 -9.36
CA ILE A 480 -6.09 -0.22 -8.16
C ILE A 480 -4.87 -0.14 -7.25
N ILE A 481 -4.48 1.08 -6.89
CA ILE A 481 -3.35 1.37 -6.01
C ILE A 481 -3.72 2.39 -4.96
N ASP A 482 -2.93 2.48 -3.89
CA ASP A 482 -2.99 3.62 -2.99
C ASP A 482 -1.98 4.69 -3.41
N SER A 483 -2.18 5.91 -2.92
CA SER A 483 -1.35 7.07 -3.29
C SER A 483 0.10 6.99 -2.78
N ASP A 484 0.43 6.05 -1.89
CA ASP A 484 1.76 5.78 -1.34
C ASP A 484 2.35 4.43 -1.81
N THR A 485 1.93 3.96 -2.99
CA THR A 485 2.36 2.69 -3.59
C THR A 485 3.52 2.86 -4.58
N GLN A 486 4.44 1.89 -4.60
CA GLN A 486 5.36 1.68 -5.73
C GLN A 486 5.01 0.39 -6.47
N VAL A 487 5.13 0.43 -7.80
CA VAL A 487 4.80 -0.69 -8.70
C VAL A 487 6.04 -1.11 -9.50
N PRO A 488 6.19 -2.40 -9.85
CA PRO A 488 7.27 -2.86 -10.73
C PRO A 488 7.14 -2.26 -12.14
N GLU A 489 8.26 -2.04 -12.82
CA GLU A 489 8.28 -1.42 -14.17
C GLU A 489 7.67 -2.31 -15.25
N ASP A 490 7.78 -3.63 -15.15
CA ASP A 490 7.29 -4.57 -16.16
C ASP A 490 6.24 -5.52 -15.58
N CYS A 491 5.16 -4.96 -15.03
CA CYS A 491 4.08 -5.74 -14.40
C CYS A 491 2.78 -5.77 -15.20
N LEU A 492 2.49 -4.74 -16.01
CA LEU A 492 1.18 -4.58 -16.66
C LEU A 492 0.93 -5.65 -17.72
N LEU A 493 1.92 -5.97 -18.56
CA LEU A 493 1.78 -7.02 -19.57
C LEU A 493 1.63 -8.40 -18.93
N ASP A 494 2.41 -8.71 -17.89
CA ASP A 494 2.30 -10.00 -17.20
C ASP A 494 0.92 -10.13 -16.51
N ALA A 495 0.41 -9.05 -15.91
CA ALA A 495 -0.91 -9.04 -15.30
C ALA A 495 -2.06 -9.16 -16.32
N ALA A 496 -2.00 -8.39 -17.42
CA ALA A 496 -2.96 -8.47 -18.52
C ALA A 496 -2.93 -9.85 -19.17
N SER A 497 -1.74 -10.44 -19.35
CA SER A 497 -1.58 -11.79 -19.87
C SER A 497 -2.23 -12.84 -18.97
N GLU A 498 -2.10 -12.69 -17.66
CA GLU A 498 -2.74 -13.59 -16.72
C GLU A 498 -4.27 -13.47 -16.76
N MET A 499 -4.78 -12.25 -16.88
CA MET A 499 -6.22 -12.00 -17.00
C MET A 499 -6.81 -12.55 -18.30
N GLU A 500 -6.16 -12.34 -19.45
CA GLU A 500 -6.63 -12.86 -20.74
C GLU A 500 -6.59 -14.39 -20.81
N GLN A 501 -5.59 -15.01 -20.17
CA GLN A 501 -5.47 -16.48 -20.12
C GLN A 501 -6.40 -17.13 -19.09
N SER A 502 -6.97 -16.36 -18.17
CA SER A 502 -7.89 -16.86 -17.13
C SER A 502 -9.14 -15.98 -17.07
N PRO A 503 -10.12 -16.19 -17.98
CA PRO A 503 -11.35 -15.40 -18.01
C PRO A 503 -12.17 -15.49 -16.73
N ASP A 504 -12.04 -16.58 -15.97
CA ASP A 504 -12.70 -16.82 -14.68
C ASP A 504 -12.10 -15.99 -13.54
N VAL A 505 -10.96 -15.31 -13.75
CA VAL A 505 -10.35 -14.45 -12.75
C VAL A 505 -10.93 -13.05 -12.84
N GLY A 506 -11.53 -12.61 -11.72
CA GLY A 506 -12.03 -11.24 -11.57
C GLY A 506 -11.01 -10.29 -10.94
N ILE A 507 -10.14 -10.82 -10.05
CA ILE A 507 -9.12 -10.04 -9.33
C ILE A 507 -7.81 -10.81 -9.25
N ILE A 508 -6.70 -10.14 -9.56
CA ILE A 508 -5.35 -10.57 -9.20
C ILE A 508 -4.82 -9.63 -8.11
N GLN A 509 -4.66 -10.16 -6.89
CA GLN A 509 -4.03 -9.46 -5.77
C GLN A 509 -2.51 -9.71 -5.79
N PHE A 510 -1.70 -8.66 -5.86
CA PHE A 510 -0.25 -8.80 -5.80
C PHE A 510 0.24 -8.99 -4.36
N SER A 511 1.22 -9.87 -4.20
CA SER A 511 2.06 -9.89 -3.01
C SER A 511 2.80 -8.55 -2.92
N SER A 512 2.61 -7.85 -1.81
CA SER A 512 3.21 -6.54 -1.56
C SER A 512 4.29 -6.65 -0.49
N ALA A 513 5.31 -5.81 -0.61
CA ALA A 513 6.33 -5.59 0.40
C ALA A 513 6.17 -4.21 1.03
N VAL A 514 6.96 -3.91 2.06
CA VAL A 514 6.93 -2.61 2.73
C VAL A 514 7.95 -1.66 2.11
N MET A 515 7.50 -0.45 1.77
CA MET A 515 8.34 0.70 1.47
C MET A 515 8.71 1.40 2.79
N GLN A 516 10.00 1.47 3.09
CA GLN A 516 10.53 2.21 4.22
C GLN A 516 11.06 3.57 3.76
N VAL A 517 10.81 4.61 4.54
CA VAL A 517 11.20 6.00 4.28
C VAL A 517 12.15 6.53 5.35
N SER A 518 11.82 6.37 6.63
CA SER A 518 12.59 7.02 7.72
C SER A 518 13.58 6.09 8.45
N HIS A 519 13.42 4.78 8.29
CA HIS A 519 14.18 3.71 8.92
C HIS A 519 14.26 3.80 10.47
N ASN A 520 13.24 4.38 11.11
CA ASN A 520 13.20 4.52 12.56
C ASN A 520 12.81 3.19 13.27
N PHE A 521 13.00 3.09 14.59
CA PHE A 521 12.72 1.85 15.34
C PHE A 521 11.27 1.36 15.18
N PHE A 522 10.30 2.28 15.20
CA PHE A 522 8.89 1.94 15.08
C PHE A 522 8.58 1.45 13.66
N GLU A 523 9.04 2.17 12.64
CA GLU A 523 8.89 1.80 11.24
C GLU A 523 9.53 0.45 10.94
N ASN A 524 10.73 0.17 11.44
CA ASN A 524 11.39 -1.13 11.32
C ASN A 524 10.56 -2.25 11.99
N GLY A 525 9.97 -1.97 13.15
CA GLY A 525 9.09 -2.89 13.86
C GLY A 525 7.81 -3.22 13.07
N ILE A 526 7.14 -2.19 12.54
CA ILE A 526 5.96 -2.37 11.69
C ILE A 526 6.32 -3.06 10.38
N THR A 527 7.45 -2.73 9.78
CA THR A 527 7.97 -3.39 8.57
C THR A 527 8.10 -4.90 8.78
N PHE A 528 8.75 -5.31 9.87
CA PHE A 528 8.88 -6.73 10.22
C PHE A 528 7.50 -7.39 10.42
N PHE A 529 6.60 -6.72 11.15
CA PHE A 529 5.25 -7.22 11.39
C PHE A 529 4.45 -7.39 10.10
N THR A 530 4.45 -6.40 9.21
CA THR A 530 3.74 -6.43 7.93
C THR A 530 4.30 -7.52 7.01
N ASN A 531 5.63 -7.64 6.89
CA ASN A 531 6.26 -8.71 6.10
C ASN A 531 5.91 -10.11 6.63
N LEU A 532 5.79 -10.27 7.95
CA LEU A 532 5.35 -11.52 8.57
C LEU A 532 3.90 -11.85 8.17
N ILE A 533 3.00 -10.86 8.17
CA ILE A 533 1.61 -11.03 7.74
C ILE A 533 1.52 -11.41 6.26
N TYR A 534 2.19 -10.69 5.36
CA TYR A 534 2.17 -11.03 3.93
C TYR A 534 2.76 -12.41 3.64
N SER A 535 3.84 -12.78 4.34
CA SER A 535 4.40 -14.13 4.24
C SER A 535 3.41 -15.21 4.65
N ALA A 536 2.66 -14.98 5.73
CA ALA A 536 1.64 -15.90 6.20
C ALA A 536 0.45 -16.00 5.23
N ILE A 537 -0.01 -14.89 4.67
CA ILE A 537 -1.08 -14.84 3.65
C ILE A 537 -0.63 -15.61 2.41
N ARG A 538 0.56 -15.29 1.87
CA ARG A 538 1.14 -15.97 0.71
C ARG A 538 1.23 -17.49 0.92
N TYR A 539 1.67 -17.92 2.09
CA TYR A 539 1.72 -19.34 2.45
C TYR A 539 0.32 -19.98 2.49
N GLY A 540 -0.66 -19.31 3.12
CA GLY A 540 -2.04 -19.80 3.18
C GLY A 540 -2.67 -19.98 1.80
N VAL A 541 -2.53 -18.98 0.93
CA VAL A 541 -3.09 -19.01 -0.44
C VAL A 541 -2.37 -20.04 -1.32
N ALA A 542 -1.04 -20.14 -1.24
CA ALA A 542 -0.29 -21.16 -1.97
C ALA A 542 -0.68 -22.61 -1.58
N ASN A 543 -1.17 -22.81 -0.36
CA ASN A 543 -1.70 -24.09 0.11
C ASN A 543 -3.14 -24.38 -0.37
N GLY A 544 -3.76 -23.47 -1.13
CA GLY A 544 -5.13 -23.59 -1.62
C GLY A 544 -6.17 -22.81 -0.83
N GLY A 545 -5.74 -21.91 0.05
CA GLY A 545 -6.63 -20.88 0.59
C GLY A 545 -7.05 -19.91 -0.51
N VAL A 546 -8.24 -19.32 -0.36
CA VAL A 546 -8.69 -18.27 -1.28
C VAL A 546 -7.93 -16.98 -0.99
N ALA A 547 -7.53 -16.26 -2.04
CA ALA A 547 -6.86 -14.98 -1.89
C ALA A 547 -7.82 -13.92 -1.33
N ALA A 548 -7.34 -13.15 -0.34
CA ALA A 548 -8.02 -11.97 0.13
C ALA A 548 -7.76 -10.80 -0.84
N PHE A 549 -8.73 -9.91 -0.99
CA PHE A 549 -8.56 -8.65 -1.68
C PHE A 549 -8.46 -7.53 -0.62
N VAL A 550 -7.36 -6.78 -0.66
CA VAL A 550 -7.02 -5.78 0.38
C VAL A 550 -7.21 -4.34 -0.10
N GLY A 551 -7.91 -4.13 -1.21
CA GLY A 551 -8.33 -2.79 -1.67
C GLY A 551 -7.28 -1.97 -2.42
N HIS A 552 -6.08 -2.53 -2.67
CA HIS A 552 -4.99 -1.91 -3.43
C HIS A 552 -4.01 -2.98 -3.96
N ASN A 553 -3.01 -2.58 -4.75
CA ASN A 553 -2.01 -3.48 -5.33
C ASN A 553 -2.67 -4.68 -6.02
N ALA A 554 -3.70 -4.42 -6.81
CA ALA A 554 -4.46 -5.46 -7.47
C ALA A 554 -4.90 -5.03 -8.86
N ILE A 555 -4.99 -5.99 -9.78
CA ILE A 555 -5.62 -5.78 -11.07
C ILE A 555 -7.04 -6.34 -11.03
N LEU A 556 -8.01 -5.56 -11.50
CA LEU A 556 -9.43 -5.85 -11.49
C LEU A 556 -9.93 -5.92 -12.94
N ARG A 557 -10.78 -6.88 -13.25
CA ARG A 557 -11.47 -6.96 -14.54
C ARG A 557 -12.69 -6.03 -14.54
N TRP A 558 -12.70 -5.02 -15.39
CA TRP A 558 -13.78 -4.02 -15.37
C TRP A 558 -15.15 -4.62 -15.68
N SER A 559 -15.23 -5.50 -16.68
CA SER A 559 -16.47 -6.21 -17.01
C SER A 559 -17.03 -7.07 -15.87
N ALA A 560 -16.15 -7.70 -15.07
CA ALA A 560 -16.58 -8.45 -13.89
C ALA A 560 -17.13 -7.53 -12.79
N LEU A 561 -16.54 -6.35 -12.62
CA LEU A 561 -17.02 -5.33 -11.69
C LEU A 561 -18.39 -4.79 -12.10
N GLN A 562 -18.62 -4.55 -13.40
CA GLN A 562 -19.92 -4.17 -13.95
C GLN A 562 -20.98 -5.25 -13.70
N GLU A 563 -20.63 -6.53 -13.86
CA GLU A 563 -21.58 -7.63 -13.64
C GLU A 563 -22.05 -7.78 -12.18
N ILE A 564 -21.26 -7.30 -11.22
CA ILE A 564 -21.57 -7.33 -9.78
C ILE A 564 -22.00 -5.97 -9.22
N ALA A 565 -22.19 -4.97 -10.09
CA ALA A 565 -22.72 -3.68 -9.68
C ALA A 565 -24.09 -3.85 -9.03
N PHE A 566 -24.42 -2.94 -8.11
CA PHE A 566 -25.68 -2.97 -7.38
C PHE A 566 -26.25 -1.56 -7.25
N GLU A 567 -27.57 -1.46 -7.16
CA GLU A 567 -28.23 -0.19 -6.91
C GLU A 567 -28.25 0.11 -5.41
N ASP A 568 -27.95 1.36 -5.05
CA ASP A 568 -28.11 1.85 -3.69
C ASP A 568 -29.59 2.15 -3.36
N GLU A 569 -29.88 2.55 -2.12
CA GLU A 569 -31.24 2.90 -1.67
C GLU A 569 -31.87 4.05 -2.47
N GLU A 570 -31.06 4.83 -3.20
CA GLU A 570 -31.48 5.95 -4.03
C GLU A 570 -31.59 5.55 -5.51
N GLY A 571 -31.38 4.27 -5.86
CA GLY A 571 -31.45 3.75 -7.23
C GLY A 571 -30.21 4.06 -8.08
N HIS A 572 -29.12 4.53 -7.49
CA HIS A 572 -27.88 4.78 -8.23
C HIS A 572 -27.02 3.52 -8.28
N GLU A 573 -26.44 3.24 -9.44
CA GLU A 573 -25.47 2.16 -9.60
C GLU A 573 -24.19 2.43 -8.79
N ARG A 574 -23.74 1.41 -8.04
CA ARG A 574 -22.53 1.43 -7.22
C ARG A 574 -21.69 0.18 -7.46
N PHE A 575 -20.38 0.37 -7.43
CA PHE A 575 -19.40 -0.73 -7.53
C PHE A 575 -18.85 -1.08 -6.16
N TRP A 576 -18.53 -0.06 -5.36
CA TRP A 576 -17.95 -0.20 -4.02
C TRP A 576 -19.02 0.00 -2.94
N SER A 577 -19.00 -0.84 -1.91
CA SER A 577 -19.94 -0.71 -0.80
C SER A 577 -19.57 0.47 0.12
N GLU A 578 -20.46 1.45 0.21
CA GLU A 578 -20.26 2.66 1.02
C GLU A 578 -20.74 2.50 2.47
N SER A 579 -21.59 1.49 2.72
CA SER A 579 -22.19 1.24 4.03
C SER A 579 -21.23 0.51 4.98
N CYS A 580 -20.21 -0.15 4.43
CA CYS A 580 -19.23 -0.90 5.19
C CYS A 580 -17.85 -0.21 5.22
N VAL A 581 -16.99 -0.69 6.12
CA VAL A 581 -15.60 -0.23 6.28
C VAL A 581 -14.64 -1.07 5.42
N SER A 582 -15.16 -2.14 4.81
CA SER A 582 -14.41 -3.14 4.05
C SER A 582 -15.06 -3.32 2.70
N GLU A 583 -15.04 -2.24 1.92
CA GLU A 583 -15.58 -2.20 0.56
C GLU A 583 -14.91 -3.22 -0.36
N ASP A 584 -13.63 -3.50 -0.08
CA ASP A 584 -12.80 -4.48 -0.75
C ASP A 584 -13.32 -5.91 -0.50
N PHE A 585 -13.52 -6.26 0.77
CA PHE A 585 -14.06 -7.57 1.15
C PHE A 585 -15.47 -7.80 0.57
N ASP A 586 -16.32 -6.78 0.61
CA ASP A 586 -17.67 -6.86 0.03
C ASP A 586 -17.61 -7.14 -1.49
N MET A 587 -16.76 -6.43 -2.22
CA MET A 587 -16.57 -6.65 -3.66
C MET A 587 -16.03 -8.05 -3.94
N ALA A 588 -15.03 -8.50 -3.18
CA ALA A 588 -14.46 -9.84 -3.30
C ALA A 588 -15.52 -10.93 -3.08
N LEU A 589 -16.40 -10.75 -2.09
CA LEU A 589 -17.48 -11.68 -1.81
C LEU A 589 -18.50 -11.73 -2.97
N ARG A 590 -18.90 -10.57 -3.50
CA ARG A 590 -19.83 -10.51 -4.64
C ARG A 590 -19.27 -11.19 -5.89
N LEU A 591 -17.99 -10.98 -6.21
CA LEU A 591 -17.31 -11.68 -7.30
C LEU A 591 -17.32 -13.20 -7.11
N GLN A 592 -16.99 -13.67 -5.90
CA GLN A 592 -16.98 -15.10 -5.59
C GLN A 592 -18.38 -15.72 -5.67
N LEU A 593 -19.43 -14.99 -5.30
CA LEU A 593 -20.82 -15.42 -5.47
C LEU A 593 -21.24 -15.54 -6.95
N LYS A 594 -20.61 -14.76 -7.84
CA LYS A 594 -20.72 -14.89 -9.31
C LYS A 594 -19.72 -15.88 -9.91
N HIS A 595 -19.06 -16.70 -9.10
CA HIS A 595 -18.08 -17.72 -9.53
C HIS A 595 -16.76 -17.19 -10.09
N TYR A 596 -16.46 -15.90 -9.93
CA TYR A 596 -15.13 -15.38 -10.24
C TYR A 596 -14.10 -15.82 -9.19
N THR A 597 -12.90 -16.13 -9.67
CA THR A 597 -11.74 -16.45 -8.84
C THR A 597 -10.99 -15.17 -8.47
N ILE A 598 -10.61 -15.07 -7.19
CA ILE A 598 -9.62 -14.10 -6.72
C ILE A 598 -8.29 -14.84 -6.58
N ARG A 599 -7.26 -14.34 -7.24
CA ARG A 599 -5.96 -15.00 -7.34
C ARG A 599 -4.88 -14.13 -6.74
N MET A 600 -3.95 -14.74 -6.00
CA MET A 600 -2.78 -14.03 -5.50
C MET A 600 -1.58 -14.24 -6.42
N ALA A 601 -1.03 -13.15 -6.94
CA ALA A 601 0.18 -13.14 -7.75
C ALA A 601 1.41 -12.84 -6.89
N ALA A 602 2.34 -13.79 -6.86
CA ALA A 602 3.61 -13.69 -6.16
C ALA A 602 4.83 -13.66 -7.09
N TRP A 603 4.61 -13.73 -8.41
CA TRP A 603 5.66 -13.66 -9.42
C TRP A 603 6.33 -12.28 -9.48
N ALA A 604 5.64 -11.22 -9.06
CA ALA A 604 6.20 -9.87 -8.95
C ALA A 604 7.17 -9.71 -7.76
N GLY A 605 7.36 -10.74 -6.93
CA GLY A 605 8.25 -10.71 -5.76
C GLY A 605 7.88 -9.58 -4.79
N ASP A 606 8.90 -8.78 -4.44
CA ASP A 606 8.77 -7.58 -3.58
C ASP A 606 8.67 -6.28 -4.41
N GLY A 607 8.27 -6.39 -5.67
CA GLY A 607 8.22 -5.26 -6.61
C GLY A 607 7.07 -4.29 -6.30
N PHE A 608 5.90 -4.81 -5.91
CA PHE A 608 4.83 -3.98 -5.36
C PHE A 608 5.15 -3.61 -3.91
N LYS A 609 5.10 -2.32 -3.55
CA LYS A 609 5.42 -1.85 -2.21
C LYS A 609 4.38 -0.88 -1.67
N GLU A 610 4.05 -1.03 -0.39
CA GLU A 610 3.13 -0.18 0.39
C GLU A 610 3.91 0.68 1.40
N GLY A 611 3.51 1.94 1.56
CA GLY A 611 3.95 2.79 2.66
C GLY A 611 3.41 2.33 4.03
N VAL A 612 4.27 2.32 5.05
CA VAL A 612 3.83 2.01 6.43
C VAL A 612 3.69 3.26 7.28
N SER A 613 2.87 3.16 8.33
CA SER A 613 2.70 4.22 9.31
C SER A 613 4.05 4.61 9.94
N LEU A 614 4.39 5.90 9.84
CA LEU A 614 5.65 6.43 10.37
C LEU A 614 5.61 6.62 11.89
N THR A 615 4.40 6.79 12.47
CA THR A 615 4.21 7.02 13.90
C THR A 615 3.21 6.04 14.53
N VAL A 616 3.34 5.87 15.85
CA VAL A 616 2.41 5.07 16.66
C VAL A 616 0.98 5.62 16.60
N TYR A 617 0.83 6.95 16.50
CA TYR A 617 -0.48 7.59 16.47
C TYR A 617 -1.21 7.31 15.16
N ASP A 618 -0.49 7.30 14.04
CA ASP A 618 -1.03 6.93 12.74
C ASP A 618 -1.48 5.47 12.76
N GLU A 619 -0.66 4.58 13.33
CA GLU A 619 -0.99 3.16 13.43
C GLU A 619 -2.17 2.88 14.37
N LEU A 620 -2.24 3.57 15.51
CA LEU A 620 -3.40 3.50 16.42
C LEU A 620 -4.67 4.00 15.73
N THR A 621 -4.57 5.07 14.96
CA THR A 621 -5.70 5.60 14.20
C THR A 621 -6.14 4.57 13.16
N ARG A 622 -5.20 3.98 12.41
CA ARG A 622 -5.42 2.90 11.44
C ARG A 622 -6.09 1.68 12.10
N TRP A 623 -5.58 1.21 13.23
CA TRP A 623 -6.15 0.08 13.97
C TRP A 623 -7.51 0.39 14.61
N GLN A 624 -7.78 1.63 15.01
CA GLN A 624 -9.12 2.02 15.44
C GLN A 624 -10.15 1.93 14.30
N LYS A 625 -9.71 2.07 13.04
CA LYS A 625 -10.54 1.79 11.86
C LYS A 625 -10.90 0.30 11.82
N TYR A 626 -9.89 -0.57 11.85
CA TYR A 626 -10.06 -2.04 11.84
C TYR A 626 -10.72 -2.62 13.10
N GLY A 627 -10.56 -2.00 14.27
CA GLY A 627 -11.17 -2.47 15.51
C GLY A 627 -12.70 -2.35 15.51
N LYS A 628 -13.24 -1.36 14.78
CA LYS A 628 -14.69 -1.16 14.62
C LYS A 628 -15.31 -2.12 13.57
N TYR A 629 -14.48 -2.73 12.70
CA TYR A 629 -14.86 -3.75 11.73
C TYR A 629 -15.35 -5.05 12.39
N LYS A 630 -14.73 -5.47 13.52
CA LYS A 630 -15.13 -6.69 14.24
C LYS A 630 -16.61 -6.74 14.64
N LYS A 631 -17.28 -5.60 14.82
CA LYS A 631 -18.71 -5.56 15.18
C LYS A 631 -19.65 -5.75 13.98
N HIS A 632 -19.24 -5.35 12.77
CA HIS A 632 -20.07 -5.47 11.56
C HIS A 632 -19.86 -6.81 10.87
N ALA A 633 -18.61 -7.29 10.76
CA ALA A 633 -18.32 -8.62 10.24
C ALA A 633 -18.98 -9.73 11.06
N LEU A 634 -19.03 -9.59 12.40
CA LEU A 634 -19.75 -10.53 13.27
C LEU A 634 -21.27 -10.49 13.06
N ARG A 635 -21.85 -9.31 12.77
CA ARG A 635 -23.28 -9.15 12.45
C ARG A 635 -23.62 -9.74 11.09
N LEU A 636 -22.79 -9.48 10.07
CA LEU A 636 -22.95 -10.03 8.73
C LEU A 636 -22.78 -11.56 8.75
N TRP A 637 -21.83 -12.07 9.56
CA TRP A 637 -21.66 -13.49 9.82
C TRP A 637 -22.90 -14.12 10.47
N LEU A 638 -23.44 -13.51 11.53
CA LEU A 638 -24.68 -13.98 12.16
C LEU A 638 -25.85 -14.00 11.16
N LEU A 639 -26.02 -12.93 10.37
CA LEU A 639 -27.06 -12.85 9.34
C LEU A 639 -26.89 -13.88 8.23
N LEU A 640 -25.69 -14.04 7.68
CA LEU A 640 -25.39 -15.00 6.61
C LEU A 640 -25.44 -16.45 7.09
N THR A 641 -25.04 -16.73 8.33
CA THR A 641 -25.12 -18.09 8.89
C THR A 641 -26.58 -18.47 9.14
N ILE A 642 -27.40 -17.54 9.64
CA ILE A 642 -28.84 -17.77 9.87
C ILE A 642 -29.61 -17.88 8.53
N THR A 643 -29.33 -17.02 7.56
CA THR A 643 -29.98 -17.06 6.24
C THR A 643 -29.53 -18.24 5.38
N ASN A 644 -28.25 -18.65 5.43
CA ASN A 644 -27.79 -19.84 4.72
C ASN A 644 -28.25 -21.15 5.39
N SER A 645 -28.42 -21.20 6.71
CA SER A 645 -29.07 -22.34 7.37
C SER A 645 -30.54 -22.52 6.95
N LEU A 646 -31.22 -21.45 6.50
CA LEU A 646 -32.59 -21.53 5.97
C LEU A 646 -32.64 -21.83 4.45
N ARG A 647 -31.53 -21.67 3.71
CA ARG A 647 -31.43 -21.87 2.25
C ARG A 647 -30.68 -23.15 1.85
N MET A 648 -30.14 -23.91 2.81
CA MET A 648 -29.42 -25.18 2.64
C MET A 648 -30.33 -26.36 2.21
N GLN A 649 -31.08 -26.20 1.12
CA GLN A 649 -31.68 -27.32 0.40
C GLN A 649 -31.36 -27.35 -1.10
N ARG A 650 -30.60 -26.39 -1.66
CA ARG A 650 -30.39 -26.37 -3.14
C ARG A 650 -29.01 -26.03 -3.71
N THR A 651 -27.96 -25.74 -2.95
CA THR A 651 -26.66 -25.37 -3.58
C THR A 651 -25.44 -25.93 -2.85
N HIS A 652 -24.62 -26.68 -3.59
CA HIS A 652 -23.28 -27.12 -3.18
C HIS A 652 -22.30 -25.93 -3.27
N VAL A 653 -22.27 -25.09 -2.25
CA VAL A 653 -21.22 -24.07 -2.07
C VAL A 653 -20.61 -24.30 -0.68
N GLN A 654 -19.28 -24.31 -0.56
CA GLN A 654 -18.57 -24.39 0.72
C GLN A 654 -18.06 -22.99 1.15
N PRO A 655 -18.88 -22.15 1.81
CA PRO A 655 -18.48 -20.82 2.28
C PRO A 655 -17.64 -20.83 3.58
N HIS A 656 -17.32 -22.01 4.13
CA HIS A 656 -16.77 -22.13 5.48
C HIS A 656 -15.26 -21.88 5.60
N GLN A 657 -14.49 -21.95 4.50
CA GLN A 657 -13.02 -21.84 4.56
C GLN A 657 -12.51 -20.39 4.58
N ASN A 658 -13.17 -19.48 3.86
CA ASN A 658 -12.71 -18.07 3.71
C ASN A 658 -12.85 -17.30 5.02
N LEU A 659 -13.95 -17.53 5.73
CA LEU A 659 -14.22 -16.83 6.98
C LEU A 659 -13.25 -17.24 8.09
N ALA A 660 -12.75 -18.48 8.12
CA ALA A 660 -11.84 -18.96 9.15
C ALA A 660 -10.41 -18.42 8.97
N VAL A 661 -9.95 -18.22 7.74
CA VAL A 661 -8.62 -17.66 7.42
C VAL A 661 -8.59 -16.16 7.71
N GLU A 662 -9.64 -15.43 7.36
CA GLU A 662 -9.70 -13.98 7.55
C GLU A 662 -10.12 -13.60 8.98
N VAL A 663 -11.02 -14.36 9.62
CA VAL A 663 -11.19 -14.30 11.07
C VAL A 663 -9.88 -14.68 11.75
N SER A 664 -9.05 -15.58 11.22
CA SER A 664 -7.72 -15.82 11.79
C SER A 664 -6.81 -14.58 11.64
N ILE A 665 -6.66 -14.02 10.45
CA ILE A 665 -5.87 -12.80 10.20
C ILE A 665 -6.36 -11.63 11.08
N HIS A 666 -7.67 -11.46 11.25
CA HIS A 666 -8.25 -10.42 12.09
C HIS A 666 -8.41 -10.80 13.58
N ALA A 667 -8.36 -12.08 13.95
CA ALA A 667 -8.27 -12.57 15.34
C ALA A 667 -6.83 -12.51 15.86
N SER A 668 -5.85 -12.18 15.02
CA SER A 668 -4.52 -11.71 15.42
C SER A 668 -4.55 -10.34 16.15
N LEU A 669 -5.67 -9.61 16.09
CA LEU A 669 -5.81 -8.24 16.63
C LEU A 669 -6.26 -8.05 18.10
N PRO A 670 -6.27 -9.03 19.05
CA PRO A 670 -6.43 -8.71 20.47
C PRO A 670 -5.10 -8.23 21.08
N GLN A 671 -4.47 -7.20 20.47
CA GLN A 671 -3.45 -6.39 21.14
C GLN A 671 -4.02 -5.04 21.63
N ILE A 672 -5.25 -4.68 21.27
CA ILE A 672 -5.81 -3.34 21.54
C ILE A 672 -6.08 -3.09 23.03
N HIS A 673 -6.56 -4.08 23.80
CA HIS A 673 -6.72 -3.91 25.25
C HIS A 673 -5.40 -4.06 26.02
N LEU A 674 -4.52 -4.94 25.55
CA LEU A 674 -3.20 -5.14 26.16
C LEU A 674 -2.27 -3.94 25.95
N LEU A 675 -2.32 -3.24 24.81
CA LEU A 675 -1.49 -2.05 24.58
C LEU A 675 -2.08 -0.81 25.26
N ARG A 676 -3.41 -0.63 25.27
CA ARG A 676 -4.05 0.49 25.98
C ARG A 676 -3.84 0.43 27.50
N ASP A 677 -3.77 -0.77 28.07
CA ASP A 677 -3.52 -0.95 29.51
C ASP A 677 -2.02 -1.13 29.86
N ARG A 678 -1.15 -1.51 28.91
CA ARG A 678 0.32 -1.59 29.15
C ARG A 678 1.03 -0.25 29.15
N PHE A 679 0.50 0.77 28.48
CA PHE A 679 1.10 2.12 28.52
C PHE A 679 0.67 2.96 29.74
N ARG A 680 0.01 2.35 30.74
CA ARG A 680 -0.21 2.92 32.09
C ARG A 680 0.63 2.27 33.20
N PHE A 681 1.71 1.56 32.86
CA PHE A 681 2.57 0.91 33.86
C PHE A 681 4.04 1.29 33.72
N GLU A 682 4.36 2.57 33.91
CA GLU A 682 5.65 2.94 34.50
C GLU A 682 5.63 2.53 35.99
N GLY A 683 5.91 1.24 36.26
CA GLY A 683 6.02 0.74 37.63
C GLY A 683 5.84 -0.77 37.86
N ALA A 684 5.43 -1.57 36.86
CA ALA A 684 5.07 -2.98 37.07
C ALA A 684 6.19 -4.01 36.88
N ASP A 685 7.40 -3.62 36.49
CA ASP A 685 8.45 -4.59 36.12
C ASP A 685 8.98 -5.41 37.33
N ARG A 686 8.83 -4.90 38.56
CA ARG A 686 9.24 -5.61 39.79
C ARG A 686 8.19 -6.56 40.35
N ARG A 687 6.90 -6.38 40.05
CA ARG A 687 5.81 -7.21 40.61
C ARG A 687 5.55 -8.47 39.81
N VAL A 688 5.71 -8.42 38.49
CA VAL A 688 5.57 -9.59 37.61
C VAL A 688 6.69 -10.60 37.87
N HIS A 689 7.91 -10.13 38.15
CA HIS A 689 9.04 -10.99 38.53
C HIS A 689 8.81 -11.69 39.88
N TRP A 690 8.23 -10.97 40.87
CA TRP A 690 7.87 -11.54 42.17
C TRP A 690 6.72 -12.55 42.07
N HIS A 691 5.72 -12.28 41.22
CA HIS A 691 4.59 -13.19 41.01
C HIS A 691 4.99 -14.48 40.27
N LEU A 692 5.90 -14.43 39.29
CA LEU A 692 6.40 -15.63 38.63
C LEU A 692 7.27 -16.49 39.56
N LEU A 693 8.06 -15.88 40.45
CA LEU A 693 8.80 -16.57 41.49
C LEU A 693 7.88 -17.24 42.53
N CYS A 694 6.80 -16.58 42.92
CA CYS A 694 5.83 -17.15 43.86
C CYS A 694 4.85 -18.14 43.25
N ILE A 695 4.56 -18.06 41.95
CA ILE A 695 3.89 -19.13 41.21
C ILE A 695 4.81 -20.34 41.09
N GLY A 696 6.12 -20.14 40.83
CA GLY A 696 7.12 -21.21 40.85
C GLY A 696 7.25 -21.90 42.21
N GLN A 697 7.24 -21.13 43.31
CA GLN A 697 7.22 -21.68 44.67
C GLN A 697 5.90 -22.37 45.04
N ARG A 698 4.75 -21.83 44.62
CA ARG A 698 3.44 -22.48 44.85
C ARG A 698 3.26 -23.76 44.04
N VAL A 699 3.82 -23.87 42.84
CA VAL A 699 3.81 -25.10 42.03
C VAL A 699 4.74 -26.17 42.63
N ALA A 700 5.86 -25.76 43.25
CA ALA A 700 6.72 -26.66 44.01
C ALA A 700 6.04 -27.16 45.30
N ASP A 701 5.33 -26.29 46.02
CA ASP A 701 4.56 -26.63 47.23
C ASP A 701 3.31 -27.48 46.93
N LEU A 702 2.61 -27.24 45.82
CA LEU A 702 1.46 -28.07 45.39
C LEU A 702 1.89 -29.50 45.03
N ARG A 703 3.10 -29.69 44.48
CA ARG A 703 3.68 -31.04 44.27
C ARG A 703 4.08 -31.73 45.57
N CYS A 704 4.37 -30.99 46.64
CA CYS A 704 4.64 -31.55 47.96
C CYS A 704 3.37 -31.96 48.72
N LYS A 705 2.18 -31.47 48.33
CA LYS A 705 0.90 -31.76 49.02
C LYS A 705 -0.04 -32.72 48.28
N LEU A 706 0.14 -32.98 46.99
CA LEU A 706 -0.69 -33.91 46.22
C LEU A 706 0.00 -35.25 46.01
N ARG A 707 -0.44 -36.25 46.76
CA ARG A 707 -0.02 -37.67 46.69
C ARG A 707 -0.65 -38.34 45.47
N ILE A 708 -0.18 -38.03 44.25
CA ILE A 708 -0.64 -38.67 43.01
C ILE A 708 0.32 -39.82 42.67
N ARG A 709 -0.16 -41.07 42.79
CA ARG A 709 0.53 -42.29 42.34
C ARG A 709 0.33 -42.45 40.83
N GLY A 710 1.42 -42.46 40.05
CA GLY A 710 1.42 -42.69 38.60
C GLY A 710 2.85 -42.73 38.00
N PRO A 711 3.06 -43.31 36.80
CA PRO A 711 4.32 -43.95 36.39
C PRO A 711 5.36 -42.97 35.80
N LEU A 712 5.77 -41.98 36.59
CA LEU A 712 6.82 -41.01 36.23
C LEU A 712 7.96 -40.96 37.27
N GLU A 713 8.21 -42.08 37.96
CA GLU A 713 9.23 -42.20 39.02
C GLU A 713 10.67 -42.42 38.52
N ARG A 714 10.96 -42.43 37.21
CA ARG A 714 12.30 -42.74 36.68
C ARG A 714 13.12 -41.53 36.19
N ILE A 715 13.05 -40.38 36.86
CA ILE A 715 14.03 -39.31 36.64
C ILE A 715 14.67 -38.89 37.97
N PRO A 716 15.97 -39.18 38.21
CA PRO A 716 16.61 -38.83 39.48
C PRO A 716 16.69 -37.31 39.67
N ARG A 717 16.10 -36.82 40.78
CA ARG A 717 16.03 -35.42 41.26
C ARG A 717 17.33 -34.59 41.10
N PRO A 718 18.55 -35.14 41.21
CA PRO A 718 19.78 -34.36 41.04
C PRO A 718 20.06 -33.87 39.61
N ARG A 719 19.43 -34.46 38.58
CA ARG A 719 19.64 -34.06 37.17
C ARG A 719 18.81 -32.84 36.78
N ILE A 720 17.56 -32.77 37.25
CA ILE A 720 16.67 -31.62 37.01
C ILE A 720 17.19 -30.37 37.75
N CYS A 721 17.64 -30.52 39.00
CA CYS A 721 18.22 -29.41 39.76
C CYS A 721 19.52 -28.89 39.13
N ARG A 722 20.37 -29.78 38.58
CA ARG A 722 21.59 -29.38 37.86
C ARG A 722 21.29 -28.69 36.53
N PHE A 723 20.26 -29.14 35.80
CA PHE A 723 19.83 -28.52 34.55
C PHE A 723 19.29 -27.10 34.78
N LEU A 724 18.41 -26.92 35.78
CA LEU A 724 17.87 -25.60 36.14
C LEU A 724 18.95 -24.65 36.69
N ALA A 725 19.90 -25.16 37.48
CA ALA A 725 21.05 -24.37 37.96
C ALA A 725 22.05 -24.02 36.85
N LYS A 726 22.10 -24.79 35.76
CA LYS A 726 22.89 -24.46 34.57
C LYS A 726 22.18 -23.38 33.73
N LEU A 727 20.88 -23.54 33.49
CA LEU A 727 20.05 -22.57 32.79
C LEU A 727 20.07 -21.19 33.47
N ALA A 728 19.97 -21.16 34.81
CA ALA A 728 20.03 -19.92 35.58
C ALA A 728 21.43 -19.25 35.53
N ARG A 729 22.51 -20.03 35.46
CA ARG A 729 23.87 -19.49 35.31
C ARG A 729 24.13 -18.95 33.90
N ASP A 730 23.66 -19.65 32.88
CA ASP A 730 23.83 -19.25 31.48
C ASP A 730 23.00 -17.98 31.19
N TYR A 731 21.79 -17.88 31.75
CA TYR A 731 20.96 -16.67 31.65
C TYR A 731 21.61 -15.46 32.34
N ARG A 732 22.22 -15.65 33.51
CA ARG A 732 22.94 -14.58 34.24
C ARG A 732 24.17 -14.08 33.47
N ARG A 733 24.84 -14.95 32.74
CA ARG A 733 26.05 -14.63 31.96
C ARG A 733 25.73 -13.83 30.68
N VAL A 734 24.59 -14.12 30.04
CA VAL A 734 24.12 -13.40 28.84
C VAL A 734 23.51 -12.03 29.18
N TYR A 735 22.80 -11.91 30.30
CA TYR A 735 22.10 -10.67 30.65
C TYR A 735 23.03 -9.59 31.24
N TRP A 736 24.06 -9.97 32.00
CA TRP A 736 24.96 -9.01 32.68
C TRP A 736 26.18 -8.57 31.86
N SER A 737 26.38 -9.11 30.65
CA SER A 737 27.48 -8.72 29.75
C SER A 737 27.13 -7.56 28.81
N ARG A 738 25.90 -7.02 28.86
CA ARG A 738 25.38 -6.03 27.90
C ARG A 738 24.99 -4.65 28.45
N GLN A 739 25.36 -4.29 29.68
CA GLN A 739 25.07 -2.95 30.22
C GLN A 739 26.32 -2.04 30.27
N PRO A 740 26.27 -0.80 29.74
CA PRO A 740 27.37 0.15 29.84
C PRO A 740 27.61 0.61 31.29
N ARG A 741 28.88 0.72 31.68
CA ARG A 741 29.30 1.28 32.96
C ARG A 741 28.99 2.78 33.03
N SER A 742 27.96 3.22 33.76
CA SER A 742 27.91 4.58 34.30
C SER A 742 27.26 4.68 35.70
N ARG A 743 28.13 5.02 36.66
CA ARG A 743 27.98 5.83 37.88
C ARG A 743 26.98 5.44 39.00
N ARG A 744 27.58 4.81 40.04
CA ARG A 744 27.58 5.20 41.47
C ARG A 744 26.50 6.19 41.94
N ALA A 745 25.32 5.69 42.32
CA ALA A 745 24.43 6.38 43.28
C ALA A 745 23.46 5.44 44.05
N THR A 746 23.38 4.15 43.70
CA THR A 746 22.38 3.21 44.26
C THR A 746 22.95 2.23 45.31
N SER A 747 24.19 2.44 45.76
CA SER A 747 24.90 1.54 46.70
C SER A 747 24.66 1.84 48.19
N SER A 748 24.20 3.02 48.59
CA SER A 748 24.03 3.37 50.01
C SER A 748 22.64 3.03 50.55
N PHE A 749 21.62 3.08 49.69
CA PHE A 749 20.22 2.82 50.06
C PHE A 749 19.99 1.33 50.40
N TRP A 750 20.56 0.41 49.61
CA TRP A 750 20.37 -1.03 49.82
C TRP A 750 21.28 -1.63 50.92
N ARG A 751 22.34 -0.92 51.33
CA ARG A 751 23.20 -1.36 52.45
C ARG A 751 22.55 -1.12 53.83
N LYS A 752 21.63 -0.15 53.94
CA LYS A 752 20.83 0.08 55.16
C LYS A 752 19.60 -0.82 55.27
N VAL A 753 19.06 -1.31 54.16
CA VAL A 753 17.86 -2.18 54.14
C VAL A 753 18.20 -3.64 54.47
N PHE A 754 19.41 -4.10 54.15
CA PHE A 754 19.82 -5.50 54.38
C PHE A 754 20.57 -5.77 55.69
N SER A 755 20.81 -4.78 56.55
CA SER A 755 21.47 -5.01 57.85
C SER A 755 20.51 -5.20 59.03
N SER A 756 19.19 -5.30 58.80
CA SER A 756 18.18 -5.35 59.88
C SER A 756 17.35 -6.65 59.93
N CYS A 757 17.76 -7.68 59.19
CA CYS A 757 17.17 -9.02 59.31
C CYS A 757 18.23 -10.05 59.73
N ASP A 758 18.81 -9.85 60.90
CA ASP A 758 19.28 -10.97 61.69
C ASP A 758 19.12 -10.66 63.18
N HIS A 759 18.52 -11.59 63.91
CA HIS A 759 18.36 -11.67 65.37
C HIS A 759 17.21 -10.90 66.09
N ARG A 760 16.27 -11.70 66.59
CA ARG A 760 15.71 -11.78 67.98
C ARG A 760 14.19 -11.93 68.10
N LYS A 761 13.85 -12.93 68.92
CA LYS A 761 12.58 -13.29 69.54
C LYS A 761 12.15 -12.25 70.61
N HIS A 762 10.88 -12.36 70.99
CA HIS A 762 10.20 -11.92 72.23
C HIS A 762 9.49 -10.54 72.28
N GLN A 763 8.18 -10.65 72.55
CA GLN A 763 7.32 -9.92 73.49
C GLN A 763 7.01 -8.41 73.36
N MET A 764 5.69 -8.15 73.43
CA MET A 764 4.93 -7.06 74.09
C MET A 764 4.99 -5.61 73.61
N GLY A 765 3.80 -4.99 73.56
CA GLY A 765 3.56 -3.63 74.09
C GLY A 765 3.15 -2.54 73.08
N PRO A 766 2.07 -1.75 73.34
CA PRO A 766 1.56 -0.70 72.46
C PRO A 766 2.25 0.66 72.71
N ASP A 767 1.82 1.69 71.98
CA ASP A 767 2.22 3.11 72.03
C ASP A 767 3.29 3.57 71.04
N VAL A 768 2.84 4.01 69.86
CA VAL A 768 3.23 5.32 69.32
C VAL A 768 2.00 5.98 68.72
N HIS A 769 1.19 6.59 69.59
CA HIS A 769 0.33 7.72 69.25
C HIS A 769 1.23 8.94 68.97
N ASP A 770 0.70 9.91 68.22
CA ASP A 770 1.27 11.25 67.95
C ASP A 770 2.38 11.40 66.89
N ILE A 771 2.03 11.23 65.60
CA ILE A 771 2.35 12.24 64.55
C ILE A 771 1.21 12.26 63.50
N LEU A 772 0.01 12.65 63.91
CA LEU A 772 -1.07 13.10 63.02
C LEU A 772 -1.74 14.32 63.65
N ARG A 773 -1.09 15.49 63.57
CA ARG A 773 -1.77 16.78 63.77
C ARG A 773 -1.26 17.81 62.78
N ARG A 774 -2.27 18.53 62.24
CA ARG A 774 -2.26 19.77 61.44
C ARG A 774 -2.24 19.55 59.92
N ARG A 775 -3.13 20.12 59.13
CA ARG A 775 -4.36 20.92 59.32
C ARG A 775 -4.97 21.03 57.91
N LEU A 776 -6.23 20.64 57.72
CA LEU A 776 -7.11 21.14 56.65
C LEU A 776 -8.47 21.41 57.31
N PRO A 777 -8.97 22.65 57.27
CA PRO A 777 -10.34 22.99 57.68
C PRO A 777 -11.19 23.45 56.46
N PRO A 778 -12.54 23.54 56.56
CA PRO A 778 -13.42 22.47 56.05
C PRO A 778 -14.79 22.94 55.45
N HIS A 779 -15.64 21.96 55.09
CA HIS A 779 -17.13 21.91 55.05
C HIS A 779 -17.91 22.81 54.05
N VAL A 780 -19.14 22.53 53.57
CA VAL A 780 -20.36 21.81 54.05
C VAL A 780 -21.19 21.37 52.79
N ALA A 781 -21.63 20.11 52.62
CA ALA A 781 -23.03 19.56 52.71
C ALA A 781 -24.16 20.39 52.01
N SER A 782 -25.27 19.92 51.42
CA SER A 782 -25.98 18.64 51.22
C SER A 782 -27.34 18.94 50.52
N ASN A 783 -27.72 18.21 49.44
CA ASN A 783 -29.09 17.86 48.91
C ASN A 783 -30.29 18.87 48.85
N PRO A 784 -31.43 18.62 48.15
CA PRO A 784 -31.78 17.81 46.96
C PRO A 784 -32.69 18.53 45.89
N LEU A 785 -33.11 17.80 44.85
CA LEU A 785 -34.08 18.05 43.73
C LEU A 785 -35.42 18.77 44.08
N PRO A 786 -36.16 19.38 43.11
CA PRO A 786 -37.17 18.66 42.30
C PRO A 786 -37.43 19.13 40.83
N HIS A 787 -38.22 18.30 40.15
CA HIS A 787 -38.82 18.31 38.79
C HIS A 787 -39.49 19.61 38.28
N VAL A 788 -39.64 19.71 36.94
CA VAL A 788 -40.89 19.89 36.11
C VAL A 788 -40.46 20.21 34.64
N ARG A 789 -40.67 19.36 33.62
CA ARG A 789 -41.85 19.05 32.76
C ARG A 789 -42.21 20.11 31.68
N ASN A 790 -41.97 19.71 30.42
CA ASN A 790 -42.79 19.82 29.19
C ASN A 790 -43.26 21.17 28.56
N GLN A 791 -42.91 21.25 27.27
CA GLN A 791 -43.77 21.44 26.08
C GLN A 791 -44.18 22.85 25.56
N HIS A 792 -43.83 23.03 24.28
CA HIS A 792 -44.56 23.60 23.13
C HIS A 792 -45.26 24.98 23.25
N VAL A 793 -45.09 25.83 22.23
CA VAL A 793 -46.08 26.08 21.15
C VAL A 793 -45.58 27.17 20.18
N VAL A 794 -45.51 26.78 18.90
CA VAL A 794 -45.95 27.46 17.65
C VAL A 794 -45.78 28.99 17.49
N GLY A 795 -44.86 29.37 16.58
CA GLY A 795 -45.17 29.90 15.25
C GLY A 795 -45.63 31.36 15.07
N ARG A 796 -44.88 32.13 14.27
CA ARG A 796 -45.27 32.58 12.91
C ARG A 796 -44.26 33.55 12.29
N HIS A 797 -44.15 33.44 10.97
CA HIS A 797 -43.54 34.32 9.97
C HIS A 797 -43.57 35.83 10.27
N VAL A 798 -42.59 36.59 9.78
CA VAL A 798 -42.64 37.36 8.51
C VAL A 798 -41.23 37.88 8.15
N GLN A 799 -41.03 38.00 6.84
CA GLN A 799 -39.88 38.42 6.03
C GLN A 799 -39.21 39.75 6.44
N GLY A 800 -37.95 39.92 6.00
CA GLY A 800 -37.32 41.24 5.87
C GLY A 800 -35.80 41.21 5.71
N SER A 801 -35.35 40.98 4.48
CA SER A 801 -34.15 41.55 3.82
C SER A 801 -33.19 42.45 4.62
N GLY A 802 -31.87 42.25 4.43
CA GLY A 802 -30.92 43.37 4.41
C GLY A 802 -29.51 43.11 4.95
N ILE A 803 -28.61 42.69 4.07
CA ILE A 803 -27.27 43.27 3.83
C ILE A 803 -26.35 43.46 5.07
N LEU A 804 -25.39 42.55 5.24
CA LEU A 804 -23.93 42.78 5.13
C LEU A 804 -23.17 41.46 5.24
#